data_AF-A0A7W3FLT8-F1
#
_entry.id   AF-A0A7W3FLT8-F1
#
_cell.length_a   1.000
_cell.length_b   1.000
_cell.length_c   1.000
_cell.angle_alpha   90.00
_cell.angle_beta   90.00
_cell.angle_gamma   90.00
#
_symmetry.space_group_name_H-M   'P 1'
#
loop_
_entity.id
_entity.type
_entity.pdbx_description
1 polymer ?
#
loop_
_entity_poly.entity_id
_entity_poly.type
_entity_poly.pdbx_seq_one_letter_code
_entity_poly.pdbx_strand_id
1 'polypeptide(L)'
;MNAVYKLIFNVSTGTWAVAHEFAAARGKKSRSRLAAAMAVALALPAGAALAADSPESLQCAVNESISADGLRCEAAASMAPSSAALPAGAGISAIPDDYIGHGGGSDGSSIADASGVASLAVGANTRAAGNYSVAIGGATGSDVNGPRGAFAAGASSVAIGVVSEARADNSVALGANSLADRANTVSVGAVNNRDGRSFTRQIVNVGAGTQDNDAVNVSQLKPVVAGLGGGAAVNADGTITAPTYNIGGISYNNVGSALTNMDGRVSTIGAALATTVDDKYVKVGQGQNPANEADNTGRAGNIAIGSNARSLGVSSNSATVALGEDTLANNTGSIAIGTTAQATGVGSVAMGLRASATAAGAIALGQDSVADGANTVSLGNASVKRRVVNMAAGTADTDAVNVSQLKPVVDGLGGGASINPTTGVVTGPTYTIGGINYTNVGGALTNLDGRVSTIESSGPGLVERNATTGEITVANKAVGGDVNLRDANGDTRTLTGIKAGTIRTDAVNFGQLTDTAGSVAAALGGGSTVDAAGTITAPTYSIGGGNYRNVGDAFGAVDTSLTTINNKVDGIADGTVGLVTYDDASGIVKVASEKGGTTVDFAGVNASGAAVDRKLTSVAAGELAVDSTDAVNGSQLFATNENVAQNTTNISNLDGRVTVNEGNITNINTRLDGIADGTVGLVTYDDATGVVGVAGSKGGTTVDFAGVNASGAAVDRKLTSVAAGELAVDSTDAVNGSQLFATNENVAQNTTNISNLDGRVTVNEGNITTINTRLDGLADGTAGLVTYDDATGVVGVAGSKGGSTVDFTGTAGARKVTGVAEGEVAAGSEDAVNGSQLAATNDRVAATETNITNLDGRVTTNEGDITNLTSVVNDLSSGAAGLVTIDGTTGNVNVAAGKAGSAVDFTGTDGERRLTGVANGTADSDAVTVAQLKSSGLVDPNDGRALNALVYDDASLGRATLGGTGGTVIGNLANGLIAAGSKEAINGGQLWQINADWESRFNGLDGRVGAIEAGGGSGGGGGDGGGDSGLVSEGTGAGSVVVGNGGSASGDGSVAIGSGSVADRDGEVSMGSAGNERIVSNVAAGVRPTDAVNLQQMDDRFKAEREYTDGRFHSMDKRIDRMGAISAAYAGMAINTAGLSGENRVGAGIGQQNGRSALAVGYQRVMGVKQNVSVSLGGAFSGSDKSISGGAGFSW
;
A
#
# COMPACT_ATOMS: atom_id res chain seq x y z
N MET A 1 -12.65 14.84 10.21
CA MET A 1 -12.29 14.15 11.48
C MET A 1 -11.03 14.82 11.99
N ASN A 2 -10.91 15.49 13.13
CA ASN A 2 -11.70 15.58 14.35
C ASN A 2 -11.53 17.00 14.94
N ALA A 3 -12.62 17.66 15.34
CA ALA A 3 -12.56 18.77 16.28
C ALA A 3 -12.47 18.19 17.70
N VAL A 4 -11.41 18.51 18.43
CA VAL A 4 -11.10 17.94 19.74
C VAL A 4 -11.83 18.73 20.83
N TYR A 5 -12.66 18.03 21.62
CA TYR A 5 -13.34 18.55 22.80
C TYR A 5 -12.48 18.32 24.05
N LYS A 6 -12.35 19.32 24.93
CA LYS A 6 -11.72 19.13 26.25
C LYS A 6 -12.81 18.87 27.29
N LEU A 7 -12.81 17.67 27.88
CA LEU A 7 -13.59 17.37 29.09
C LEU A 7 -12.88 17.99 30.29
N ILE A 8 -13.57 18.86 31.03
CA ILE A 8 -13.06 19.43 32.28
C ILE A 8 -13.93 18.91 33.43
N PHE A 9 -13.28 18.33 34.44
CA PHE A 9 -13.91 17.87 35.67
C PHE A 9 -14.06 19.04 36.65
N ASN A 10 -15.29 19.36 37.05
CA ASN A 10 -15.54 20.42 38.03
C ASN A 10 -15.49 19.84 39.45
N VAL A 11 -14.44 20.20 40.19
CA VAL A 11 -14.13 19.65 41.52
C VAL A 11 -15.12 20.12 42.61
N SER A 12 -15.93 21.15 42.38
CA SER A 12 -16.97 21.59 43.33
C SER A 12 -18.36 20.99 43.09
N THR A 13 -18.60 20.25 41.99
CA THR A 13 -19.92 19.63 41.71
C THR A 13 -19.89 18.17 41.25
N GLY A 14 -18.72 17.56 41.00
CA GLY A 14 -18.60 16.11 40.79
C GLY A 14 -19.10 15.58 39.43
N THR A 15 -19.23 16.43 38.41
CA THR A 15 -19.69 16.04 37.06
C THR A 15 -18.79 16.59 35.96
N TRP A 16 -18.76 15.88 34.83
CA TRP A 16 -17.96 16.23 33.64
C TRP A 16 -18.78 17.10 32.68
N ALA A 17 -18.21 18.21 32.22
CA ALA A 17 -18.83 19.08 31.20
C ALA A 17 -17.83 19.41 30.07
N VAL A 18 -18.36 19.67 28.88
CA VAL A 18 -17.62 19.97 27.65
C VAL A 18 -17.97 21.39 27.18
N ALA A 19 -16.97 22.26 26.95
CA ALA A 19 -17.18 23.63 26.47
C ALA A 19 -16.09 24.08 25.46
N HIS A 20 -16.48 24.94 24.51
CA HIS A 20 -15.69 25.47 23.38
C HIS A 20 -15.70 27.03 23.44
N GLU A 21 -14.60 27.71 23.08
CA GLU A 21 -14.42 29.17 23.23
C GLU A 21 -15.09 30.01 22.11
N PHE A 22 -15.85 31.06 22.50
CA PHE A 22 -15.67 32.51 22.17
C PHE A 22 -16.97 33.35 22.36
N ALA A 23 -16.83 34.46 23.12
CA ALA A 23 -17.55 35.76 23.15
C ALA A 23 -19.07 35.96 23.45
N ALA A 24 -19.30 36.73 24.53
CA ALA A 24 -20.31 37.77 24.89
C ALA A 24 -21.73 37.88 24.26
N ALA A 25 -22.79 37.96 25.12
CA ALA A 25 -23.63 39.16 25.35
C ALA A 25 -24.96 38.92 26.15
N ARG A 26 -25.15 39.72 27.22
CA ARG A 26 -26.38 40.35 27.80
C ARG A 26 -27.74 39.61 27.94
N GLY A 27 -28.31 39.72 29.17
CA GLY A 27 -29.75 40.04 29.34
C GLY A 27 -30.45 39.74 30.70
N LYS A 28 -30.55 40.78 31.58
CA LYS A 28 -31.64 41.17 32.54
C LYS A 28 -32.23 40.10 33.53
N LYS A 29 -32.67 40.39 34.77
CA LYS A 29 -32.81 41.53 35.70
C LYS A 29 -33.31 40.93 37.03
N SER A 30 -32.91 41.46 38.20
CA SER A 30 -33.83 41.93 39.28
C SER A 30 -33.16 42.08 40.66
N ARG A 31 -32.98 43.36 41.07
CA ARG A 31 -33.24 43.99 42.40
C ARG A 31 -32.47 43.45 43.63
N SER A 32 -31.89 44.25 44.53
CA SER A 32 -32.18 45.63 44.97
C SER A 32 -30.97 46.26 45.70
N ARG A 33 -30.57 47.48 45.31
CA ARG A 33 -30.57 48.75 46.10
C ARG A 33 -29.55 48.80 47.26
N LEU A 34 -28.73 49.85 47.46
CA LEU A 34 -28.59 51.23 46.94
C LEU A 34 -27.24 51.73 47.57
N ALA A 35 -26.21 52.11 46.81
CA ALA A 35 -25.83 53.49 46.40
C ALA A 35 -25.49 54.44 47.58
N ALA A 36 -24.53 55.36 47.55
CA ALA A 36 -23.58 55.89 46.56
C ALA A 36 -22.51 56.69 47.37
N ALA A 37 -21.24 56.82 46.97
CA ALA A 37 -20.66 57.92 46.16
C ALA A 37 -20.84 59.32 46.80
N MET A 38 -19.95 60.32 46.75
CA MET A 38 -18.69 60.60 46.07
C MET A 38 -18.30 62.04 46.46
N ALA A 39 -17.10 62.47 46.05
CA ALA A 39 -16.69 63.85 45.74
C ALA A 39 -16.20 64.73 46.92
N VAL A 40 -14.93 65.17 46.99
CA VAL A 40 -13.99 65.85 46.05
C VAL A 40 -14.07 67.38 46.13
N ALA A 41 -12.87 67.98 46.22
CA ALA A 41 -12.43 69.35 45.89
C ALA A 41 -12.04 70.24 47.09
N LEU A 42 -10.74 70.47 47.36
CA LEU A 42 -9.74 71.30 46.64
C LEU A 42 -9.87 72.81 46.89
N ALA A 43 -8.89 73.39 47.61
CA ALA A 43 -8.23 74.66 47.26
C ALA A 43 -7.02 74.95 48.17
N LEU A 44 -5.86 75.14 47.53
CA LEU A 44 -4.53 75.60 48.00
C LEU A 44 -4.55 77.09 48.48
N PRO A 45 -3.45 77.78 48.89
CA PRO A 45 -2.01 77.44 48.91
C PRO A 45 -1.16 77.95 50.11
N ALA A 46 0.13 77.55 50.07
CA ALA A 46 1.34 78.31 50.42
C ALA A 46 1.90 78.23 51.85
N GLY A 47 3.11 77.65 51.93
CA GLY A 47 4.15 78.08 52.88
C GLY A 47 5.10 76.98 53.34
N ALA A 48 6.12 76.68 52.52
CA ALA A 48 7.51 76.24 52.84
C ALA A 48 7.76 75.23 53.98
N ALA A 49 8.68 74.27 53.95
CA ALA A 49 9.67 73.74 53.03
C ALA A 49 10.29 72.52 53.78
N LEU A 50 11.11 71.72 53.06
CA LEU A 50 12.00 70.64 53.52
C LEU A 50 11.34 69.25 53.53
N ALA A 51 11.61 68.36 52.55
CA ALA A 51 12.86 67.61 52.31
C ALA A 51 13.34 66.87 53.57
N ALA A 52 13.86 65.66 53.54
CA ALA A 52 13.95 64.56 52.59
C ALA A 52 14.50 63.39 53.42
N ASP A 53 14.01 62.21 53.06
CA ASP A 53 14.63 60.88 53.21
C ASP A 53 15.99 60.73 53.93
N SER A 54 15.95 59.87 54.94
CA SER A 54 16.87 58.81 55.41
C SER A 54 18.20 58.51 54.66
N PRO A 55 19.11 57.66 55.20
CA PRO A 55 19.64 57.62 56.57
C PRO A 55 21.16 57.21 56.64
N GLU A 56 21.64 57.11 57.89
CA GLU A 56 22.80 56.34 58.40
C GLU A 56 24.24 56.77 58.08
N SER A 57 24.95 57.23 59.12
CA SER A 57 26.10 56.50 59.68
C SER A 57 26.63 57.13 60.98
N LEU A 58 27.36 56.29 61.72
CA LEU A 58 27.96 56.41 63.04
C LEU A 58 28.70 57.72 63.36
N GLN A 59 28.52 58.21 64.59
CA GLN A 59 29.60 58.39 65.57
C GLN A 59 29.03 58.83 66.92
N CYS A 60 29.37 58.14 68.01
CA CYS A 60 29.28 58.71 69.33
C CYS A 60 30.69 59.16 69.71
N ALA A 61 30.86 60.46 69.94
CA ALA A 61 31.91 60.99 70.78
C ALA A 61 31.29 61.33 72.15
N VAL A 62 31.83 60.65 73.16
CA VAL A 62 31.82 60.94 74.60
C VAL A 62 30.54 60.62 75.41
N ASN A 63 30.70 59.63 76.30
CA ASN A 63 29.88 59.26 77.48
C ASN A 63 28.41 58.84 77.29
N GLU A 64 28.24 57.52 77.28
CA GLU A 64 27.15 56.67 77.82
C GLU A 64 25.72 57.20 78.09
N SER A 65 24.79 56.45 77.48
CA SER A 65 23.50 55.88 77.96
C SER A 65 22.33 56.77 78.46
N ILE A 66 21.21 56.60 77.75
CA ILE A 66 19.79 56.61 78.18
C ILE A 66 19.52 55.34 79.01
N SER A 67 18.71 55.28 80.08
CA SER A 67 18.01 56.30 80.87
C SER A 67 17.50 55.69 82.19
N ALA A 68 17.08 56.57 83.10
CA ALA A 68 15.69 56.57 83.54
C ALA A 68 15.21 58.05 83.54
N ASP A 69 14.52 58.43 82.46
CA ASP A 69 14.20 59.78 81.94
C ASP A 69 13.41 60.70 82.91
N GLY A 70 13.56 62.03 82.99
CA GLY A 70 14.37 63.02 82.26
C GLY A 70 13.85 64.44 82.53
N LEU A 71 14.73 65.44 82.72
CA LEU A 71 14.46 66.87 82.46
C LEU A 71 15.78 67.68 82.40
N ARG A 72 16.03 68.31 81.24
CA ARG A 72 16.94 69.44 80.88
C ARG A 72 18.34 69.55 81.53
N CYS A 73 19.36 69.77 80.68
CA CYS A 73 20.60 70.45 81.06
C CYS A 73 20.61 71.87 80.45
N GLU A 74 20.53 72.90 81.30
CA GLU A 74 21.07 74.23 81.02
C GLU A 74 22.25 74.49 81.97
N ALA A 75 23.16 75.35 81.52
CA ALA A 75 24.49 75.61 82.05
C ALA A 75 24.54 76.00 83.54
N ALA A 76 25.60 75.56 84.23
CA ALA A 76 25.93 76.01 85.57
C ALA A 76 26.77 77.29 85.55
N ALA A 77 26.38 78.29 86.36
CA ALA A 77 27.22 79.41 86.73
C ALA A 77 27.07 79.76 88.22
N SER A 78 28.23 80.08 88.83
CA SER A 78 28.44 80.86 90.06
C SER A 78 28.13 80.21 91.42
N MET A 79 29.18 79.87 92.18
CA MET A 79 29.39 80.31 93.58
C MET A 79 30.89 80.35 93.91
N ALA A 80 31.37 81.47 94.48
CA ALA A 80 32.72 81.67 95.05
C ALA A 80 32.66 81.61 96.60
N PRO A 81 33.75 81.88 97.36
CA PRO A 81 34.99 81.12 97.52
C PRO A 81 35.21 80.70 99.00
N SER A 82 36.12 79.76 99.28
CA SER A 82 36.84 79.73 100.56
C SER A 82 38.23 79.10 100.44
N SER A 83 39.14 79.61 101.25
CA SER A 83 40.59 79.68 101.12
C SER A 83 41.35 78.60 101.90
N ALA A 84 42.40 78.02 101.31
CA ALA A 84 43.70 77.74 101.96
C ALA A 84 44.68 77.11 100.96
N ALA A 85 45.97 77.42 101.09
CA ALA A 85 47.00 77.35 100.06
C ALA A 85 47.93 76.11 100.11
N LEU A 86 48.27 75.59 98.91
CA LEU A 86 49.59 75.15 98.35
C LEU A 86 50.51 74.14 99.11
N PRO A 87 51.46 73.39 98.45
CA PRO A 87 51.87 73.38 97.03
C PRO A 87 52.15 72.00 96.33
N ALA A 88 52.19 72.07 94.98
CA ALA A 88 53.04 71.33 94.01
C ALA A 88 52.84 69.82 93.71
N GLY A 89 52.22 69.55 92.54
CA GLY A 89 52.64 68.48 91.62
C GLY A 89 51.71 67.28 91.42
N ALA A 90 50.68 67.39 90.57
CA ALA A 90 50.07 66.28 89.82
C ALA A 90 48.94 66.78 88.90
N GLY A 91 48.71 66.09 87.79
CA GLY A 91 47.60 66.36 86.87
C GLY A 91 47.06 65.10 86.20
N ILE A 92 46.83 64.01 86.94
CA ILE A 92 45.72 63.08 86.67
C ILE A 92 45.03 62.81 88.02
N SER A 93 43.76 63.18 88.08
CA SER A 93 42.91 63.19 89.28
C SER A 93 42.42 61.78 89.62
N ALA A 94 42.61 61.39 90.88
CA ALA A 94 42.17 60.12 91.46
C ALA A 94 40.63 60.03 91.59
N ILE A 95 40.11 58.82 91.38
CA ILE A 95 38.86 58.27 91.94
C ILE A 95 39.29 57.42 93.16
N PRO A 96 38.50 57.29 94.25
CA PRO A 96 38.95 56.71 95.52
C PRO A 96 39.08 55.17 95.51
N ASP A 97 39.93 54.67 96.41
CA ASP A 97 40.05 53.30 96.96
C ASP A 97 40.64 52.14 96.08
N ASP A 98 41.79 51.64 96.57
CA ASP A 98 42.44 50.32 96.42
C ASP A 98 42.91 49.71 95.08
N TYR A 99 42.60 50.24 93.88
CA TYR A 99 42.86 49.48 92.63
C TYR A 99 43.71 50.11 91.51
N ILE A 100 44.36 51.28 91.71
CA ILE A 100 45.28 51.91 90.73
C ILE A 100 46.55 52.42 91.44
N GLY A 101 47.72 51.84 91.15
CA GLY A 101 48.97 52.09 91.90
C GLY A 101 49.84 53.23 91.36
N HIS A 102 50.22 54.16 92.24
CA HIS A 102 51.47 54.94 92.18
C HIS A 102 52.52 54.26 93.08
N GLY A 103 53.72 54.02 92.55
CA GLY A 103 54.76 53.26 93.24
C GLY A 103 55.38 53.94 94.46
N GLY A 104 55.74 53.11 95.45
CA GLY A 104 56.85 53.34 96.38
C GLY A 104 56.51 53.42 97.87
N GLY A 105 56.38 52.29 98.56
CA GLY A 105 56.44 52.21 100.02
C GLY A 105 55.86 50.91 100.61
N SER A 106 56.73 50.14 101.29
CA SER A 106 56.49 48.96 102.13
C SER A 106 55.15 49.02 102.89
N ASP A 107 54.18 48.12 102.69
CA ASP A 107 54.19 46.74 103.21
C ASP A 107 53.39 45.78 102.31
N GLY A 108 53.94 44.59 102.09
CA GLY A 108 53.51 43.66 101.05
C GLY A 108 52.21 42.92 101.33
N SER A 109 51.17 43.24 100.55
CA SER A 109 50.23 42.29 99.94
C SER A 109 49.28 43.09 99.05
N SER A 110 49.38 42.98 97.71
CA SER A 110 48.42 43.52 96.70
C SER A 110 48.65 44.92 96.07
N ILE A 111 49.82 45.22 95.48
CA ILE A 111 50.09 46.54 94.83
C ILE A 111 50.22 46.42 93.29
N ALA A 112 49.68 47.37 92.53
CA ALA A 112 49.87 47.52 91.08
C ALA A 112 51.17 48.31 90.75
N ASP A 113 51.98 47.83 89.79
CA ASP A 113 53.30 48.37 89.41
C ASP A 113 53.29 48.93 87.98
N ALA A 114 53.28 50.25 87.81
CA ALA A 114 53.40 50.95 86.53
C ALA A 114 54.80 51.57 86.34
N SER A 115 55.83 50.72 86.26
CA SER A 115 57.25 51.15 86.20
C SER A 115 57.74 51.58 84.80
N GLY A 116 57.00 51.27 83.73
CA GLY A 116 57.30 51.78 82.39
C GLY A 116 56.94 53.27 82.22
N VAL A 117 57.66 54.00 81.37
CA VAL A 117 57.31 55.40 81.06
C VAL A 117 55.94 55.45 80.39
N ALA A 118 55.02 56.28 80.91
CA ALA A 118 53.64 56.39 80.44
C ALA A 118 52.89 55.04 80.41
N SER A 119 53.16 54.17 81.39
CA SER A 119 52.48 52.87 81.54
C SER A 119 51.26 52.95 82.44
N LEU A 120 50.36 51.98 82.32
CA LEU A 120 49.12 51.88 83.10
C LEU A 120 48.99 50.48 83.70
N ALA A 121 48.95 50.39 85.02
CA ALA A 121 48.70 49.14 85.76
C ALA A 121 47.42 49.27 86.61
N VAL A 122 46.42 48.41 86.36
CA VAL A 122 45.10 48.44 87.01
C VAL A 122 44.75 47.05 87.54
N GLY A 123 44.63 46.93 88.87
CA GLY A 123 44.40 45.63 89.54
C GLY A 123 45.52 45.22 90.50
N ALA A 124 45.17 44.58 91.61
CA ALA A 124 46.12 44.01 92.58
C ALA A 124 47.18 43.10 91.90
N ASN A 125 48.47 43.34 92.17
CA ASN A 125 49.61 42.58 91.65
C ASN A 125 49.80 42.65 90.11
N THR A 126 49.18 43.63 89.42
CA THR A 126 49.45 43.88 87.99
C THR A 126 50.75 44.64 87.78
N ARG A 127 51.41 44.44 86.63
CA ARG A 127 52.70 45.07 86.34
C ARG A 127 52.83 45.50 84.87
N ALA A 128 52.99 46.79 84.61
CA ALA A 128 53.23 47.38 83.30
C ALA A 128 54.67 47.93 83.26
N ALA A 129 55.63 47.08 82.87
CA ALA A 129 57.06 47.37 82.96
C ALA A 129 57.66 47.93 81.66
N GLY A 130 57.02 47.68 80.51
CA GLY A 130 57.45 48.26 79.22
C GLY A 130 57.03 49.72 79.07
N ASN A 131 57.78 50.53 78.32
CA ASN A 131 57.36 51.89 77.99
C ASN A 131 56.04 51.85 77.19
N TYR A 132 55.08 52.72 77.49
CA TYR A 132 53.73 52.76 76.89
C TYR A 132 52.90 51.47 77.06
N SER A 133 53.25 50.62 78.03
CA SER A 133 52.56 49.35 78.24
C SER A 133 51.30 49.49 79.11
N VAL A 134 50.34 48.58 78.91
CA VAL A 134 49.07 48.54 79.64
C VAL A 134 48.87 47.15 80.23
N ALA A 135 48.71 47.06 81.56
CA ALA A 135 48.41 45.82 82.27
C ALA A 135 47.12 45.97 83.09
N ILE A 136 46.09 45.19 82.78
CA ILE A 136 44.77 45.29 83.43
C ILE A 136 44.29 43.89 83.83
N GLY A 137 43.98 43.69 85.12
CA GLY A 137 43.43 42.42 85.63
C GLY A 137 44.22 41.86 86.81
N GLY A 138 43.76 42.15 88.03
CA GLY A 138 44.43 41.78 89.28
C GLY A 138 44.09 40.38 89.80
N ALA A 139 44.98 39.81 90.62
CA ALA A 139 44.78 38.54 91.32
C ALA A 139 44.91 38.75 92.83
N THR A 140 43.98 38.19 93.61
CA THR A 140 43.93 38.29 95.09
C THR A 140 44.24 36.96 95.80
N GLY A 141 44.66 35.92 95.06
CA GLY A 141 44.89 34.57 95.59
C GLY A 141 46.37 34.13 95.61
N SER A 142 46.74 33.33 96.61
CA SER A 142 48.07 32.73 96.76
C SER A 142 48.21 31.46 95.93
N ASP A 143 48.54 31.59 94.64
CA ASP A 143 49.04 30.47 93.85
C ASP A 143 50.54 30.22 94.14
N VAL A 144 51.01 28.98 93.90
CA VAL A 144 52.35 28.43 94.25
C VAL A 144 53.57 29.18 93.67
N ASN A 145 53.38 30.28 92.94
CA ASN A 145 54.41 31.16 92.39
C ASN A 145 54.23 32.65 92.80
N GLY A 146 53.44 32.92 93.85
CA GLY A 146 53.06 34.25 94.33
C GLY A 146 51.84 34.84 93.60
N PRO A 147 51.11 35.79 94.20
CA PRO A 147 49.97 36.44 93.54
C PRO A 147 50.46 37.26 92.34
N ARG A 148 49.92 37.00 91.14
CA ARG A 148 50.34 37.64 89.87
C ARG A 148 49.14 38.15 89.08
N GLY A 149 49.03 39.46 88.92
CA GLY A 149 48.11 40.08 87.98
C GLY A 149 48.66 40.04 86.54
N ALA A 150 47.97 40.71 85.63
CA ALA A 150 48.45 40.96 84.27
C ALA A 150 49.86 41.56 84.24
N PHE A 151 50.71 41.14 83.30
CA PHE A 151 52.10 41.58 83.14
C PHE A 151 52.40 41.99 81.69
N ALA A 152 52.59 43.29 81.45
CA ALA A 152 52.97 43.84 80.15
C ALA A 152 54.45 44.27 80.20
N ALA A 153 55.35 43.44 79.67
CA ALA A 153 56.79 43.62 79.78
C ALA A 153 57.44 44.24 78.53
N GLY A 154 56.88 44.03 77.34
CA GLY A 154 57.38 44.61 76.09
C GLY A 154 57.00 46.09 75.95
N ALA A 155 57.77 46.85 75.18
CA ALA A 155 57.40 48.23 74.83
C ALA A 155 56.09 48.25 74.00
N SER A 156 55.18 49.18 74.29
CA SER A 156 53.84 49.28 73.66
C SER A 156 53.00 47.99 73.76
N SER A 157 53.28 47.14 74.75
CA SER A 157 52.55 45.89 74.94
C SER A 157 51.28 46.07 75.79
N VAL A 158 50.29 45.21 75.58
CA VAL A 158 49.00 45.25 76.27
C VAL A 158 48.67 43.88 76.83
N ALA A 159 48.57 43.74 78.14
CA ALA A 159 48.15 42.53 78.84
C ALA A 159 46.82 42.79 79.55
N ILE A 160 45.74 42.13 79.11
CA ILE A 160 44.38 42.31 79.64
C ILE A 160 43.83 40.96 80.10
N GLY A 161 43.60 40.81 81.40
CA GLY A 161 43.10 39.61 82.07
C GLY A 161 44.07 39.12 83.15
N VAL A 162 43.53 38.46 84.19
CA VAL A 162 44.33 37.93 85.31
C VAL A 162 45.42 36.97 84.80
N VAL A 163 46.67 37.15 85.24
CA VAL A 163 47.85 36.36 84.80
C VAL A 163 48.14 36.42 83.28
N SER A 164 47.58 37.37 82.52
CA SER A 164 47.97 37.56 81.13
C SER A 164 49.39 38.16 81.03
N GLU A 165 50.20 37.71 80.08
CA GLU A 165 51.58 38.17 79.90
C GLU A 165 51.86 38.62 78.45
N ALA A 166 52.09 39.91 78.23
CA ALA A 166 52.54 40.45 76.95
C ALA A 166 54.03 40.80 77.04
N ARG A 167 54.90 39.84 76.68
CA ARG A 167 56.35 39.93 76.94
C ARG A 167 57.15 40.59 75.82
N ALA A 168 56.64 40.56 74.59
CA ALA A 168 57.33 41.11 73.44
C ALA A 168 56.82 42.51 73.06
N ASP A 169 57.64 43.26 72.34
CA ASP A 169 57.29 44.62 71.91
C ASP A 169 56.07 44.62 70.96
N ASN A 170 55.20 45.62 71.11
CA ASN A 170 53.98 45.78 70.32
C ASN A 170 53.09 44.53 70.29
N SER A 171 53.01 43.80 71.41
CA SER A 171 52.22 42.58 71.53
C SER A 171 51.01 42.76 72.45
N VAL A 172 49.93 42.03 72.18
CA VAL A 172 48.68 42.08 72.95
C VAL A 172 48.36 40.67 73.46
N ALA A 173 48.38 40.48 74.77
CA ALA A 173 47.86 39.29 75.42
C ALA A 173 46.44 39.59 75.95
N LEU A 174 45.43 38.98 75.34
CA LEU A 174 44.02 39.26 75.62
C LEU A 174 43.34 38.04 76.26
N GLY A 175 42.74 38.24 77.42
CA GLY A 175 42.12 37.20 78.25
C GLY A 175 43.06 36.64 79.33
N ALA A 176 42.48 36.12 80.41
CA ALA A 176 43.25 35.59 81.55
C ALA A 176 44.25 34.51 81.11
N ASN A 177 45.45 34.49 81.68
CA ASN A 177 46.52 33.54 81.37
C ASN A 177 47.06 33.57 79.92
N SER A 178 46.61 34.49 79.06
CA SER A 178 47.13 34.57 77.68
C SER A 178 48.59 34.99 77.67
N LEU A 179 49.38 34.45 76.75
CA LEU A 179 50.81 34.76 76.59
C LEU A 179 51.06 35.26 75.17
N ALA A 180 51.57 36.48 75.05
CA ALA A 180 52.08 37.05 73.81
C ALA A 180 53.59 37.26 73.95
N ASP A 181 54.38 36.32 73.44
CA ASP A 181 55.84 36.27 73.56
C ASP A 181 56.59 36.62 72.27
N ARG A 182 55.85 36.93 71.19
CA ARG A 182 56.38 37.38 69.90
C ARG A 182 55.95 38.81 69.60
N ALA A 183 56.85 39.61 69.05
CA ALA A 183 56.54 41.00 68.72
C ALA A 183 55.46 41.10 67.63
N ASN A 184 54.68 42.19 67.61
CA ASN A 184 53.62 42.46 66.63
C ASN A 184 52.55 41.35 66.56
N THR A 185 52.07 40.85 67.70
CA THR A 185 51.07 39.78 67.73
C THR A 185 49.96 40.05 68.71
N VAL A 186 48.76 39.53 68.40
CA VAL A 186 47.65 39.45 69.35
C VAL A 186 47.47 37.97 69.70
N SER A 187 47.70 37.62 70.96
CA SER A 187 47.47 36.28 71.48
C SER A 187 46.26 36.27 72.39
N VAL A 188 45.30 35.39 72.09
CA VAL A 188 44.10 35.15 72.92
C VAL A 188 44.22 33.89 73.76
N GLY A 189 45.40 33.26 73.80
CA GLY A 189 45.68 32.03 74.53
C GLY A 189 47.15 31.90 74.88
N ALA A 190 47.58 30.71 75.28
CA ALA A 190 48.98 30.42 75.57
C ALA A 190 49.32 28.98 75.22
N VAL A 191 50.49 28.77 74.64
CA VAL A 191 51.17 27.48 74.56
C VAL A 191 52.38 27.54 75.48
N ASN A 192 52.46 26.62 76.43
CA ASN A 192 53.48 26.59 77.50
C ASN A 192 53.46 27.84 78.40
N ASN A 193 52.31 28.15 78.99
CA ASN A 193 52.25 29.17 80.04
C ASN A 193 53.04 28.73 81.30
N ARG A 194 53.33 29.65 82.23
CA ARG A 194 54.19 29.37 83.42
C ARG A 194 53.64 28.28 84.34
N ASP A 195 52.35 27.95 84.26
CA ASP A 195 51.70 26.85 84.99
C ASP A 195 51.76 25.49 84.26
N GLY A 196 52.46 25.44 83.11
CA GLY A 196 52.63 24.25 82.27
C GLY A 196 51.41 23.90 81.43
N ARG A 197 50.35 24.72 81.48
CA ARG A 197 49.11 24.47 80.73
C ARG A 197 49.15 25.24 79.41
N SER A 198 48.67 24.58 78.36
CA SER A 198 48.42 25.17 77.05
C SER A 198 46.93 25.22 76.81
N PHE A 199 46.41 26.39 76.45
CA PHE A 199 45.02 26.54 76.07
C PHE A 199 44.91 27.60 74.97
N THR A 200 44.03 27.35 74.01
CA THR A 200 43.67 28.28 72.94
C THR A 200 42.23 28.71 73.12
N ARG A 201 41.89 29.92 72.67
CA ARG A 201 40.51 30.42 72.67
C ARG A 201 40.01 30.51 71.24
N GLN A 202 38.75 30.16 71.05
CA GLN A 202 38.06 30.45 69.81
C GLN A 202 37.81 31.96 69.73
N ILE A 203 38.02 32.54 68.56
CA ILE A 203 37.61 33.90 68.25
C ILE A 203 36.25 33.79 67.57
N VAL A 204 35.20 34.19 68.28
CA VAL A 204 33.82 34.16 67.76
C VAL A 204 33.47 35.51 67.12
N ASN A 205 32.50 35.51 66.21
CA ASN A 205 32.07 36.70 65.44
C ASN A 205 33.16 37.32 64.55
N VAL A 206 34.11 36.50 64.07
CA VAL A 206 35.09 36.91 63.06
C VAL A 206 34.40 36.94 61.70
N GLY A 207 34.31 38.13 61.09
CA GLY A 207 33.85 38.29 59.71
C GLY A 207 34.73 37.52 58.72
N ALA A 208 34.26 37.32 57.50
CA ALA A 208 35.09 36.72 56.45
C ALA A 208 36.28 37.64 56.16
N GLY A 209 37.51 37.13 56.24
CA GLY A 209 38.71 37.88 55.88
C GLY A 209 38.69 38.24 54.39
N THR A 210 39.02 39.48 54.06
CA THR A 210 39.01 40.02 52.69
C THR A 210 40.39 40.47 52.21
N GLN A 211 41.37 40.55 53.12
CA GLN A 211 42.77 40.88 52.86
C GLN A 211 43.69 39.74 53.30
N ASP A 212 44.91 39.68 52.75
CA ASP A 212 45.87 38.58 52.99
C ASP A 212 46.24 38.37 54.47
N ASN A 213 46.13 39.42 55.30
CA ASN A 213 46.46 39.39 56.73
C ASN A 213 45.24 39.23 57.65
N ASP A 214 44.03 39.12 57.10
CA ASP A 214 42.82 38.92 57.89
C ASP A 214 42.75 37.47 58.42
N ALA A 215 42.06 37.28 59.54
CA ALA A 215 41.79 35.94 60.05
C ALA A 215 40.72 35.24 59.20
N VAL A 216 41.03 34.04 58.69
CA VAL A 216 40.09 33.20 57.94
C VAL A 216 39.16 32.47 58.91
N ASN A 217 37.85 32.59 58.71
CA ASN A 217 36.86 31.86 59.51
C ASN A 217 36.44 30.52 58.85
N VAL A 218 35.76 29.65 59.61
CA VAL A 218 35.33 28.32 59.11
C VAL A 218 34.41 28.41 57.90
N SER A 219 33.62 29.49 57.76
CA SER A 219 32.72 29.68 56.62
C SER A 219 33.47 29.86 55.31
N GLN A 220 34.69 30.42 55.35
CA GLN A 220 35.56 30.56 54.18
C GLN A 220 36.35 29.27 53.87
N LEU A 221 36.65 28.45 54.88
CA LEU A 221 37.34 27.16 54.68
C LEU A 221 36.41 26.06 54.11
N LYS A 222 35.12 26.06 54.49
CA LYS A 222 34.11 25.09 54.01
C LYS A 222 34.02 24.98 52.47
N PRO A 223 33.88 26.07 51.69
CA PRO A 223 33.84 25.97 50.23
C PRO A 223 35.15 25.47 49.62
N VAL A 224 36.31 25.83 50.19
CA VAL A 224 37.63 25.35 49.75
C VAL A 224 37.73 23.82 49.91
N VAL A 225 37.26 23.28 51.04
CA VAL A 225 37.26 21.84 51.31
C VAL A 225 36.21 21.10 50.49
N ALA A 226 35.02 21.68 50.32
CA ALA A 226 33.98 21.11 49.45
C ALA A 226 34.45 20.99 47.99
N GLY A 227 35.28 21.93 47.52
CA GLY A 227 35.90 21.89 46.19
C GLY A 227 36.82 20.69 45.95
N LEU A 228 37.31 20.02 46.99
CA LEU A 228 38.06 18.76 46.84
C LEU A 228 37.15 17.61 46.39
N GLY A 229 35.83 17.66 46.64
CA GLY A 229 34.89 16.59 46.29
C GLY A 229 35.08 15.31 47.11
N GLY A 230 34.53 14.18 46.66
CA GLY A 230 34.72 12.88 47.32
C GLY A 230 34.21 12.77 48.77
N GLY A 231 33.30 13.66 49.18
CA GLY A 231 32.81 13.71 50.57
C GLY A 231 33.72 14.43 51.56
N ALA A 232 34.73 15.18 51.08
CA ALA A 232 35.54 16.02 51.95
C ALA A 232 34.69 17.12 52.61
N ALA A 233 34.84 17.28 53.93
CA ALA A 233 34.08 18.25 54.70
C ALA A 233 34.88 18.74 55.91
N VAL A 234 34.64 19.99 56.33
CA VAL A 234 35.11 20.49 57.61
C VAL A 234 34.15 20.01 58.71
N ASN A 235 34.66 19.21 59.63
CA ASN A 235 33.92 18.66 60.76
C ASN A 235 33.62 19.72 61.82
N ALA A 236 32.70 19.43 62.74
CA ALA A 236 32.30 20.35 63.81
C ALA A 236 33.47 20.73 64.76
N ASP A 237 34.50 19.89 64.86
CA ASP A 237 35.71 20.12 65.64
C ASP A 237 36.80 20.91 64.88
N GLY A 238 36.55 21.28 63.62
CA GLY A 238 37.49 22.00 62.75
C GLY A 238 38.46 21.11 61.97
N THR A 239 38.41 19.78 62.12
CA THR A 239 39.20 18.83 61.31
C THR A 239 38.60 18.64 59.92
N ILE A 240 39.37 18.14 58.94
CA ILE A 240 38.89 17.86 57.58
C ILE A 240 38.73 16.34 57.39
N THR A 241 37.53 15.90 57.00
CA THR A 241 37.30 14.53 56.53
C THR A 241 37.95 14.35 55.16
N ALA A 242 38.77 13.31 54.99
CA ALA A 242 39.47 13.05 53.73
C ALA A 242 38.48 12.73 52.59
N PRO A 243 38.73 13.18 51.35
CA PRO A 243 37.91 12.78 50.21
C PRO A 243 38.07 11.28 49.93
N THR A 244 37.11 10.67 49.23
CA THR A 244 37.19 9.30 48.71
C THR A 244 36.79 9.30 47.22
N TYR A 245 37.70 8.88 46.35
CA TYR A 245 37.48 8.72 44.91
C TYR A 245 37.58 7.24 44.53
N ASN A 246 36.51 6.66 43.97
CA ASN A 246 36.50 5.26 43.53
C ASN A 246 36.79 5.17 42.03
N ILE A 247 37.99 4.70 41.67
CA ILE A 247 38.45 4.62 40.28
C ILE A 247 38.92 3.20 39.99
N GLY A 248 38.20 2.50 39.12
CA GLY A 248 38.52 1.11 38.77
C GLY A 248 38.36 0.11 39.92
N GLY A 249 37.44 0.37 40.85
CA GLY A 249 37.18 -0.49 42.02
C GLY A 249 38.13 -0.29 43.21
N ILE A 250 39.10 0.62 43.11
CA ILE A 250 40.04 0.98 44.19
C ILE A 250 39.70 2.39 44.69
N SER A 251 39.70 2.58 46.01
CA SER A 251 39.44 3.86 46.66
C SER A 251 40.73 4.65 46.90
N TYR A 252 40.74 5.92 46.50
CA TYR A 252 41.85 6.86 46.72
C TYR A 252 41.37 8.01 47.61
N ASN A 253 42.20 8.43 48.58
CA ASN A 253 41.84 9.45 49.56
C ASN A 253 42.49 10.82 49.34
N ASN A 254 43.09 11.02 48.16
CA ASN A 254 43.68 12.28 47.73
C ASN A 254 43.60 12.39 46.19
N VAL A 255 43.52 13.62 45.68
CA VAL A 255 43.35 13.91 44.25
C VAL A 255 44.51 13.41 43.40
N GLY A 256 45.76 13.56 43.90
CA GLY A 256 46.96 13.21 43.15
C GLY A 256 47.01 11.73 42.76
N SER A 257 46.80 10.83 43.73
CA SER A 257 46.84 9.39 43.49
C SER A 257 45.71 8.93 42.56
N ALA A 258 44.53 9.55 42.68
CA ALA A 258 43.38 9.28 41.83
C ALA A 258 43.66 9.63 40.35
N LEU A 259 44.26 10.81 40.10
CA LEU A 259 44.62 11.24 38.75
C LEU A 259 45.75 10.40 38.14
N THR A 260 46.77 10.01 38.91
CA THR A 260 47.84 9.12 38.43
C THR A 260 47.29 7.76 37.98
N ASN A 261 46.30 7.21 38.67
CA ASN A 261 45.65 5.97 38.23
C ASN A 261 44.88 6.18 36.91
N MET A 262 44.12 7.26 36.78
CA MET A 262 43.40 7.58 35.54
C MET A 262 44.37 7.77 34.37
N ASP A 263 45.48 8.48 34.57
CA ASP A 263 46.52 8.71 33.56
C ASP A 263 47.11 7.38 33.05
N GLY A 264 47.47 6.46 33.94
CA GLY A 264 47.94 5.12 33.55
C GLY A 264 46.90 4.32 32.76
N ARG A 265 45.61 4.41 33.12
CA ARG A 265 44.52 3.74 32.39
C ARG A 265 44.29 4.36 31.01
N VAL A 266 44.32 5.69 30.91
CA VAL A 266 44.20 6.41 29.63
C VAL A 266 45.37 6.08 28.71
N SER A 267 46.59 6.03 29.23
CA SER A 267 47.77 5.60 28.47
C SER A 267 47.66 4.15 27.97
N THR A 268 47.11 3.24 28.79
CA THR A 268 46.90 1.83 28.40
C THR A 268 45.83 1.69 27.31
N ILE A 269 44.72 2.42 27.44
CA ILE A 269 43.67 2.49 26.41
C ILE A 269 44.23 3.07 25.11
N GLY A 270 45.03 4.14 25.19
CA GLY A 270 45.68 4.75 24.04
C GLY A 270 46.61 3.78 23.30
N ALA A 271 47.39 3.00 24.04
CA ALA A 271 48.25 1.97 23.45
C ALA A 271 47.45 0.83 22.80
N ALA A 272 46.36 0.37 23.43
CA ALA A 272 45.51 -0.70 22.88
C ALA A 272 44.71 -0.25 21.63
N LEU A 273 44.32 1.03 21.56
CA LEU A 273 43.60 1.58 20.41
C LEU A 273 44.56 1.79 19.22
N ALA A 274 45.80 2.21 19.47
CA ALA A 274 46.81 2.40 18.42
C ALA A 274 47.14 1.10 17.65
N THR A 275 47.10 -0.07 18.31
CA THR A 275 47.35 -1.37 17.64
C THR A 275 46.12 -1.96 16.94
N THR A 276 44.92 -1.46 17.23
CA THR A 276 43.67 -2.06 16.74
C THR A 276 43.03 -1.24 15.62
N VAL A 277 43.38 0.04 15.46
CA VAL A 277 42.70 0.97 14.53
C VAL A 277 43.64 1.60 13.49
N ASP A 278 44.93 1.24 13.44
CA ASP A 278 45.87 1.79 12.42
C ASP A 278 46.01 0.93 11.14
N ASP A 279 45.35 -0.23 11.03
CA ASP A 279 45.26 -0.94 9.75
C ASP A 279 44.01 -0.46 8.99
N LYS A 280 44.21 0.53 8.14
CA LYS A 280 43.17 1.21 7.35
C LYS A 280 42.30 0.27 6.48
N TYR A 281 42.63 -1.02 6.37
CA TYR A 281 41.75 -2.10 5.88
C TYR A 281 42.01 -3.40 6.64
N VAL A 282 40.96 -4.19 6.85
CA VAL A 282 40.93 -5.48 7.57
C VAL A 282 42.11 -6.38 7.19
N LYS A 283 43.10 -6.52 8.10
CA LYS A 283 44.03 -7.65 8.11
C LYS A 283 43.54 -8.69 9.12
N VAL A 284 42.99 -9.81 8.64
CA VAL A 284 42.79 -11.01 9.47
C VAL A 284 43.87 -12.00 9.08
N GLY A 285 44.89 -12.12 9.92
CA GLY A 285 46.03 -13.00 9.68
C GLY A 285 47.23 -12.67 10.57
N GLN A 286 47.06 -12.75 11.89
CA GLN A 286 48.19 -12.71 12.83
C GLN A 286 48.89 -14.08 12.80
N GLY A 287 49.65 -14.36 11.73
CA GLY A 287 50.66 -15.40 11.77
C GLY A 287 51.83 -14.92 12.63
N GLN A 288 52.32 -15.72 13.56
CA GLN A 288 53.44 -15.39 14.47
C GLN A 288 54.80 -15.14 13.76
N ASN A 289 54.82 -14.98 12.44
CA ASN A 289 56.01 -14.80 11.61
C ASN A 289 55.81 -13.61 10.65
N PRO A 290 56.62 -12.53 10.74
CA PRO A 290 56.53 -11.35 9.86
C PRO A 290 56.65 -11.69 8.36
N ALA A 291 57.22 -12.85 8.01
CA ALA A 291 57.32 -13.33 6.64
C ALA A 291 55.98 -13.86 6.06
N ASN A 292 54.94 -13.98 6.88
CA ASN A 292 53.66 -14.59 6.56
C ASN A 292 52.48 -13.60 6.61
N GLU A 293 52.77 -12.30 6.76
CA GLU A 293 51.78 -11.25 6.89
C GLU A 293 51.09 -10.92 5.56
N ALA A 294 49.84 -10.47 5.63
CA ALA A 294 49.13 -9.94 4.48
C ALA A 294 49.77 -8.62 4.03
N ASP A 295 50.23 -8.58 2.78
CA ASP A 295 50.87 -7.42 2.16
C ASP A 295 49.81 -6.54 1.49
N ASN A 296 49.59 -5.37 2.10
CA ASN A 296 48.71 -4.33 1.60
C ASN A 296 49.49 -3.04 1.27
N THR A 297 50.58 -3.16 0.52
CA THR A 297 51.46 -2.03 0.16
C THR A 297 50.92 -1.12 -0.95
N GLY A 298 49.79 -1.46 -1.58
CA GLY A 298 49.08 -0.54 -2.45
C GLY A 298 48.27 0.50 -1.65
N ARG A 299 48.15 1.71 -2.20
CA ARG A 299 47.51 2.88 -1.55
C ARG A 299 46.05 2.59 -1.15
N ALA A 300 45.42 3.53 -0.43
CA ALA A 300 44.08 3.40 0.15
C ALA A 300 43.02 2.78 -0.80
N GLY A 301 42.40 1.67 -0.38
CA GLY A 301 41.33 0.97 -1.11
C GLY A 301 41.54 -0.54 -1.26
N ASN A 302 42.73 -1.04 -0.96
CA ASN A 302 43.10 -2.45 -1.10
C ASN A 302 42.73 -3.30 0.13
N ILE A 303 42.32 -4.54 -0.11
CA ILE A 303 42.00 -5.55 0.91
C ILE A 303 42.95 -6.73 0.75
N ALA A 304 43.63 -7.14 1.84
CA ALA A 304 44.49 -8.31 1.91
C ALA A 304 44.17 -9.12 3.18
N ILE A 305 43.66 -10.34 3.02
CA ILE A 305 43.19 -11.19 4.13
C ILE A 305 43.70 -12.63 3.91
N GLY A 306 44.39 -13.20 4.90
CA GLY A 306 45.06 -14.50 4.82
C GLY A 306 46.59 -14.39 4.83
N SER A 307 47.27 -15.46 5.23
CA SER A 307 48.74 -15.49 5.28
C SER A 307 49.33 -15.30 3.88
N ASN A 308 50.31 -14.41 3.72
CA ASN A 308 50.90 -14.07 2.41
C ASN A 308 49.90 -13.59 1.34
N ALA A 309 48.70 -13.13 1.71
CA ALA A 309 47.80 -12.49 0.76
C ALA A 309 48.41 -11.15 0.30
N ARG A 310 48.58 -10.95 -1.01
CA ARG A 310 49.27 -9.77 -1.60
C ARG A 310 48.32 -8.95 -2.46
N SER A 311 47.96 -7.77 -1.97
CA SER A 311 47.10 -6.79 -2.65
C SER A 311 47.93 -5.56 -3.06
N LEU A 312 48.51 -5.60 -4.27
CA LEU A 312 49.61 -4.74 -4.71
C LEU A 312 49.21 -3.72 -5.79
N GLY A 313 47.99 -3.21 -5.76
CA GLY A 313 47.49 -2.25 -6.75
C GLY A 313 48.48 -1.12 -7.10
N VAL A 314 48.78 -0.96 -8.39
CA VAL A 314 49.85 -0.08 -8.91
C VAL A 314 49.44 1.37 -9.20
N SER A 315 48.15 1.71 -9.11
CA SER A 315 47.63 3.05 -9.41
C SER A 315 46.85 3.67 -8.25
N SER A 316 46.75 5.00 -8.22
CA SER A 316 46.08 5.79 -7.16
C SER A 316 44.58 5.50 -6.97
N ASN A 317 43.95 4.71 -7.85
CA ASN A 317 42.55 4.27 -7.77
C ASN A 317 42.42 2.73 -7.84
N SER A 318 43.43 2.02 -7.33
CA SER A 318 43.39 0.55 -7.29
C SER A 318 42.56 0.11 -6.09
N ALA A 319 41.42 -0.52 -6.34
CA ALA A 319 40.69 -1.29 -5.34
C ALA A 319 40.97 -2.78 -5.61
N THR A 320 42.11 -3.28 -5.12
CA THR A 320 42.47 -4.71 -5.27
C THR A 320 42.03 -5.52 -4.07
N VAL A 321 41.63 -6.77 -4.30
CA VAL A 321 41.20 -7.69 -3.23
C VAL A 321 41.98 -8.99 -3.35
N ALA A 322 42.71 -9.35 -2.29
CA ALA A 322 43.39 -10.65 -2.15
C ALA A 322 42.86 -11.34 -0.88
N LEU A 323 42.18 -12.47 -1.04
CA LEU A 323 41.54 -13.21 0.05
C LEU A 323 41.90 -14.70 -0.02
N GLY A 324 42.71 -15.18 0.92
CA GLY A 324 43.19 -16.55 1.01
C GLY A 324 44.72 -16.64 1.09
N GLU A 325 45.23 -17.79 1.54
CA GLU A 325 46.68 -18.02 1.68
C GLU A 325 47.42 -17.92 0.33
N ASP A 326 48.55 -17.22 0.29
CA ASP A 326 49.40 -17.02 -0.89
C ASP A 326 48.65 -16.46 -2.14
N THR A 327 47.60 -15.67 -1.93
CA THR A 327 46.85 -15.02 -3.02
C THR A 327 47.58 -13.80 -3.57
N LEU A 328 47.42 -13.52 -4.86
CA LEU A 328 48.03 -12.36 -5.53
C LEU A 328 47.02 -11.59 -6.39
N ALA A 329 46.76 -10.34 -6.00
CA ALA A 329 46.02 -9.35 -6.79
C ALA A 329 46.90 -8.10 -6.94
N ASN A 330 47.55 -7.89 -8.09
CA ASN A 330 48.61 -6.88 -8.24
C ASN A 330 48.39 -5.85 -9.37
N ASN A 331 47.16 -5.70 -9.86
CA ASN A 331 46.84 -4.75 -10.91
C ASN A 331 45.55 -3.98 -10.63
N THR A 332 45.30 -2.84 -11.26
CA THR A 332 44.13 -2.00 -10.93
C THR A 332 42.81 -2.77 -11.13
N GLY A 333 42.00 -2.87 -10.07
CA GLY A 333 40.71 -3.56 -10.07
C GLY A 333 40.79 -5.09 -10.07
N SER A 334 41.97 -5.69 -9.82
CA SER A 334 42.13 -7.14 -9.78
C SER A 334 41.59 -7.74 -8.47
N ILE A 335 40.90 -8.88 -8.56
CA ILE A 335 40.32 -9.61 -7.42
C ILE A 335 40.81 -11.07 -7.44
N ALA A 336 41.50 -11.52 -6.40
CA ALA A 336 41.94 -12.90 -6.20
C ALA A 336 41.34 -13.48 -4.92
N ILE A 337 40.59 -14.59 -5.02
CA ILE A 337 39.91 -15.25 -3.90
C ILE A 337 40.17 -16.76 -3.93
N GLY A 338 40.67 -17.32 -2.83
CA GLY A 338 41.02 -18.73 -2.66
C GLY A 338 42.53 -18.98 -2.66
N THR A 339 43.01 -20.01 -1.95
CA THR A 339 44.46 -20.27 -1.77
C THR A 339 45.21 -20.27 -3.10
N THR A 340 46.35 -19.57 -3.19
CA THR A 340 47.20 -19.45 -4.40
C THR A 340 46.51 -18.93 -5.67
N ALA A 341 45.36 -18.25 -5.56
CA ALA A 341 44.70 -17.59 -6.69
C ALA A 341 45.50 -16.36 -7.18
N GLN A 342 45.58 -16.17 -8.49
CA GLN A 342 46.38 -15.12 -9.13
C GLN A 342 45.52 -14.29 -10.11
N ALA A 343 45.30 -13.03 -9.78
CA ALA A 343 44.63 -12.04 -10.63
C ALA A 343 45.64 -10.92 -10.97
N THR A 344 46.34 -11.07 -12.09
CA THR A 344 47.45 -10.15 -12.47
C THR A 344 47.11 -9.24 -13.66
N GLY A 345 45.97 -9.46 -14.31
CA GLY A 345 45.45 -8.58 -15.36
C GLY A 345 44.75 -7.34 -14.79
N VAL A 346 44.72 -6.24 -15.55
CA VAL A 346 43.90 -5.07 -15.20
C VAL A 346 42.42 -5.49 -15.16
N GLY A 347 41.72 -5.26 -14.05
CA GLY A 347 40.32 -5.65 -13.87
C GLY A 347 40.05 -7.16 -13.89
N SER A 348 41.08 -8.00 -13.71
CA SER A 348 40.92 -9.46 -13.76
C SER A 348 40.37 -10.03 -12.46
N VAL A 349 39.62 -11.14 -12.53
CA VAL A 349 39.06 -11.83 -11.37
C VAL A 349 39.50 -13.29 -11.38
N ALA A 350 40.16 -13.77 -10.33
CA ALA A 350 40.51 -15.17 -10.14
C ALA A 350 39.86 -15.70 -8.85
N MET A 351 38.96 -16.67 -8.97
CA MET A 351 38.20 -17.21 -7.84
C MET A 351 38.27 -18.74 -7.80
N GLY A 352 38.94 -19.28 -6.79
CA GLY A 352 39.16 -20.72 -6.57
C GLY A 352 40.65 -21.06 -6.35
N LEU A 353 40.91 -22.24 -5.75
CA LEU A 353 42.28 -22.74 -5.53
C LEU A 353 43.08 -22.73 -6.85
N ARG A 354 44.22 -22.04 -6.89
CA ARG A 354 45.10 -21.93 -8.07
C ARG A 354 44.42 -21.37 -9.34
N ALA A 355 43.31 -20.64 -9.22
CA ALA A 355 42.72 -19.93 -10.36
C ALA A 355 43.66 -18.83 -10.85
N SER A 356 43.80 -18.65 -12.17
CA SER A 356 44.76 -17.74 -12.79
C SER A 356 44.12 -16.89 -13.88
N ALA A 357 43.92 -15.60 -13.61
CA ALA A 357 43.42 -14.62 -14.57
C ALA A 357 44.51 -13.57 -14.86
N THR A 358 45.24 -13.77 -15.96
CA THR A 358 46.47 -13.01 -16.27
C THR A 358 46.28 -11.92 -17.32
N ALA A 359 45.18 -11.95 -18.08
CA ALA A 359 44.86 -10.97 -19.10
C ALA A 359 43.89 -9.87 -18.61
N ALA A 360 43.87 -8.73 -19.29
CA ALA A 360 43.00 -7.61 -18.93
C ALA A 360 41.50 -7.97 -19.07
N GLY A 361 40.70 -7.70 -18.05
CA GLY A 361 39.27 -8.02 -18.00
C GLY A 361 38.96 -9.52 -17.97
N ALA A 362 39.95 -10.38 -17.73
CA ALA A 362 39.77 -11.83 -17.70
C ALA A 362 39.20 -12.31 -16.36
N ILE A 363 38.31 -13.30 -16.39
CA ILE A 363 37.68 -13.90 -15.21
C ILE A 363 37.95 -15.41 -15.22
N ALA A 364 38.70 -15.93 -14.23
CA ALA A 364 38.92 -17.36 -14.01
C ALA A 364 38.09 -17.84 -12.81
N LEU A 365 37.10 -18.72 -13.04
CA LEU A 365 36.19 -19.23 -12.01
C LEU A 365 36.37 -20.73 -11.79
N GLY A 366 36.64 -21.13 -10.55
CA GLY A 366 36.86 -22.52 -10.16
C GLY A 366 38.34 -22.90 -10.07
N GLN A 367 38.60 -24.04 -9.43
CA GLN A 367 39.94 -24.54 -9.17
C GLN A 367 40.72 -24.79 -10.49
N ASP A 368 41.96 -24.35 -10.57
CA ASP A 368 42.84 -24.45 -11.75
C ASP A 368 42.31 -23.82 -13.04
N SER A 369 41.30 -22.95 -12.95
CA SER A 369 40.79 -22.24 -14.12
C SER A 369 41.84 -21.23 -14.60
N VAL A 370 42.07 -21.18 -15.91
CA VAL A 370 43.04 -20.30 -16.55
C VAL A 370 42.30 -19.40 -17.55
N ALA A 371 42.39 -18.09 -17.34
CA ALA A 371 41.87 -17.06 -18.24
C ALA A 371 43.04 -16.17 -18.70
N ASP A 372 43.63 -16.54 -19.84
CA ASP A 372 44.82 -15.91 -20.43
C ASP A 372 44.50 -15.02 -21.66
N GLY A 373 43.23 -14.95 -22.07
CA GLY A 373 42.71 -14.04 -23.09
C GLY A 373 42.00 -12.82 -22.49
N ALA A 374 42.16 -11.64 -23.10
CA ALA A 374 41.51 -10.41 -22.61
C ALA A 374 39.97 -10.48 -22.78
N ASN A 375 39.24 -9.93 -21.80
CA ASN A 375 37.76 -9.92 -21.76
C ASN A 375 37.11 -11.31 -21.88
N THR A 376 37.73 -12.35 -21.31
CA THR A 376 37.21 -13.72 -21.34
C THR A 376 36.77 -14.20 -19.96
N VAL A 377 35.77 -15.07 -19.91
CA VAL A 377 35.41 -15.83 -18.71
C VAL A 377 35.79 -17.29 -18.94
N SER A 378 36.71 -17.82 -18.13
CA SER A 378 37.13 -19.22 -18.15
C SER A 378 36.63 -19.95 -16.92
N LEU A 379 36.00 -21.10 -17.13
CA LEU A 379 35.56 -22.02 -16.06
C LEU A 379 36.49 -23.24 -15.92
N GLY A 380 37.67 -23.22 -16.55
CA GLY A 380 38.58 -24.36 -16.54
C GLY A 380 39.91 -24.08 -17.24
N ASN A 381 40.58 -25.13 -17.70
CA ASN A 381 41.80 -25.06 -18.47
C ASN A 381 41.76 -26.06 -19.64
N ALA A 382 42.87 -26.22 -20.36
CA ALA A 382 42.95 -27.11 -21.52
C ALA A 382 42.57 -28.57 -21.21
N SER A 383 42.86 -29.05 -19.99
CA SER A 383 42.64 -30.44 -19.55
C SER A 383 41.35 -30.63 -18.76
N VAL A 384 40.88 -29.61 -18.04
CA VAL A 384 39.68 -29.67 -17.20
C VAL A 384 38.70 -28.58 -17.62
N LYS A 385 37.57 -28.98 -18.22
CA LYS A 385 36.47 -28.08 -18.62
C LYS A 385 35.25 -28.37 -17.75
N ARG A 386 34.57 -27.32 -17.28
CA ARG A 386 33.38 -27.44 -16.42
C ARG A 386 32.11 -27.22 -17.22
N ARG A 387 31.04 -27.94 -16.88
CA ARG A 387 29.70 -27.73 -17.45
C ARG A 387 29.05 -26.54 -16.74
N VAL A 388 28.41 -25.66 -17.50
CA VAL A 388 27.48 -24.66 -16.97
C VAL A 388 26.08 -25.29 -16.97
N VAL A 389 25.51 -25.48 -15.79
CA VAL A 389 24.16 -26.07 -15.61
C VAL A 389 23.17 -25.00 -15.17
N ASN A 390 21.87 -25.27 -15.31
CA ASN A 390 20.78 -24.33 -14.99
C ASN A 390 20.82 -22.99 -15.76
N MET A 391 21.37 -23.01 -16.97
CA MET A 391 21.37 -21.88 -17.88
C MET A 391 20.01 -21.76 -18.59
N ALA A 392 19.33 -20.64 -18.42
CA ALA A 392 18.12 -20.31 -19.19
C ALA A 392 18.43 -20.22 -20.70
N ALA A 393 17.39 -20.26 -21.54
CA ALA A 393 17.57 -20.08 -22.98
C ALA A 393 18.06 -18.66 -23.29
N GLY A 394 19.18 -18.52 -24.01
CA GLY A 394 19.69 -17.24 -24.48
C GLY A 394 18.73 -16.57 -25.47
N THR A 395 18.49 -15.27 -25.33
CA THR A 395 17.54 -14.51 -26.16
C THR A 395 18.20 -13.41 -26.98
N ALA A 396 19.41 -12.97 -26.60
CA ALA A 396 20.23 -12.02 -27.34
C ALA A 396 21.43 -12.71 -28.02
N ASP A 397 21.99 -12.07 -29.06
CA ASP A 397 23.15 -12.59 -29.81
C ASP A 397 24.41 -12.81 -28.95
N THR A 398 24.49 -12.18 -27.79
CA THR A 398 25.61 -12.29 -26.82
C THR A 398 25.35 -13.29 -25.69
N ASP A 399 24.16 -13.90 -25.63
CA ASP A 399 23.84 -14.90 -24.62
C ASP A 399 24.47 -16.26 -24.98
N ALA A 400 24.79 -17.06 -23.97
CA ALA A 400 25.20 -18.44 -24.18
C ALA A 400 23.99 -19.33 -24.55
N VAL A 401 24.14 -20.18 -25.56
CA VAL A 401 23.09 -21.10 -26.03
C VAL A 401 23.16 -22.41 -25.24
N ASN A 402 22.03 -22.84 -24.65
CA ASN A 402 21.95 -24.13 -23.97
C ASN A 402 21.50 -25.26 -24.93
N VAL A 403 21.63 -26.53 -24.50
CA VAL A 403 21.29 -27.70 -25.35
C VAL A 403 19.80 -27.72 -25.73
N SER A 404 18.90 -27.19 -24.89
CA SER A 404 17.46 -27.14 -25.19
C SER A 404 17.12 -26.20 -26.35
N GLN A 405 17.96 -25.19 -26.63
CA GLN A 405 17.83 -24.32 -27.80
C GLN A 405 18.47 -24.92 -29.04
N LEU A 406 19.57 -25.69 -28.88
CA LEU A 406 20.23 -26.36 -30.00
C LEU A 406 19.42 -27.57 -30.49
N LYS A 407 18.72 -28.28 -29.60
CA LYS A 407 17.91 -29.46 -29.92
C LYS A 407 16.85 -29.22 -31.01
N PRO A 408 15.94 -28.24 -30.93
CA PRO A 408 14.96 -28.00 -31.98
C PRO A 408 15.60 -27.58 -33.31
N VAL A 409 16.76 -26.92 -33.28
CA VAL A 409 17.53 -26.59 -34.50
C VAL A 409 18.05 -27.87 -35.16
N VAL A 410 18.60 -28.83 -34.40
CA VAL A 410 19.09 -30.11 -34.91
C VAL A 410 17.95 -31.04 -35.34
N ASP A 411 16.88 -31.13 -34.56
CA ASP A 411 15.68 -31.90 -34.89
C ASP A 411 15.04 -31.36 -36.19
N GLY A 412 15.03 -30.04 -36.38
CA GLY A 412 14.54 -29.39 -37.59
C GLY A 412 15.35 -29.68 -38.86
N LEU A 413 16.60 -30.12 -38.75
CA LEU A 413 17.37 -30.61 -39.91
C LEU A 413 16.79 -31.93 -40.42
N GLY A 414 16.33 -32.85 -39.56
CA GLY A 414 15.85 -34.18 -39.98
C GLY A 414 16.98 -35.10 -40.47
N GLY A 415 16.67 -36.13 -41.28
CA GLY A 415 17.69 -37.02 -41.87
C GLY A 415 18.56 -37.81 -40.86
N GLY A 416 18.10 -37.97 -39.61
CA GLY A 416 18.88 -38.63 -38.56
C GLY A 416 19.94 -37.76 -37.87
N ALA A 417 19.92 -36.43 -38.10
CA ALA A 417 20.75 -35.52 -37.31
C ALA A 417 20.42 -35.65 -35.81
N SER A 418 21.47 -35.65 -34.96
CA SER A 418 21.28 -35.85 -33.52
C SER A 418 22.40 -35.20 -32.71
N ILE A 419 22.11 -34.84 -31.46
CA ILE A 419 23.09 -34.35 -30.50
C ILE A 419 23.54 -35.53 -29.64
N ASN A 420 24.85 -35.77 -29.56
CA ASN A 420 25.38 -36.78 -28.64
C ASN A 420 25.19 -36.31 -27.19
N PRO A 421 24.43 -37.04 -26.33
CA PRO A 421 24.09 -36.58 -24.99
C PRO A 421 25.30 -36.55 -24.03
N THR A 422 26.39 -37.24 -24.36
CA THR A 422 27.61 -37.27 -23.54
C THR A 422 28.64 -36.23 -23.95
N THR A 423 28.79 -35.97 -25.25
CA THR A 423 29.85 -35.08 -25.77
C THR A 423 29.33 -33.72 -26.26
N GLY A 424 28.01 -33.58 -26.48
CA GLY A 424 27.41 -32.38 -27.07
C GLY A 424 27.69 -32.20 -28.57
N VAL A 425 28.37 -33.14 -29.23
CA VAL A 425 28.69 -33.09 -30.66
C VAL A 425 27.43 -33.35 -31.51
N VAL A 426 27.19 -32.50 -32.51
CA VAL A 426 26.10 -32.67 -33.48
C VAL A 426 26.54 -33.63 -34.59
N THR A 427 25.79 -34.71 -34.80
CA THR A 427 25.89 -35.58 -35.97
C THR A 427 25.01 -35.01 -37.08
N GLY A 428 25.56 -34.80 -38.28
CA GLY A 428 24.85 -34.17 -39.40
C GLY A 428 23.72 -35.04 -39.99
N PRO A 429 22.77 -34.44 -40.73
CA PRO A 429 21.68 -35.17 -41.37
C PRO A 429 22.17 -35.99 -42.58
N THR A 430 21.45 -37.07 -42.92
CA THR A 430 21.60 -37.83 -44.16
C THR A 430 20.25 -37.91 -44.88
N TYR A 431 20.16 -37.35 -46.09
CA TYR A 431 18.95 -37.41 -46.93
C TYR A 431 19.20 -38.30 -48.15
N THR A 432 18.32 -39.28 -48.38
CA THR A 432 18.36 -40.12 -49.60
C THR A 432 17.39 -39.56 -50.64
N ILE A 433 17.92 -38.96 -51.71
CA ILE A 433 17.12 -38.40 -52.80
C ILE A 433 17.61 -39.01 -54.11
N GLY A 434 16.73 -39.73 -54.80
CA GLY A 434 17.09 -40.43 -56.06
C GLY A 434 18.11 -41.56 -55.88
N GLY A 435 18.19 -42.17 -54.70
CA GLY A 435 19.12 -43.26 -54.38
C GLY A 435 20.53 -42.81 -53.96
N ILE A 436 20.80 -41.50 -53.89
CA ILE A 436 22.07 -40.92 -53.45
C ILE A 436 21.89 -40.27 -52.08
N ASN A 437 22.86 -40.47 -51.18
CA ASN A 437 22.86 -39.89 -49.83
C ASN A 437 23.59 -38.54 -49.81
N TYR A 438 22.92 -37.51 -49.28
CA TYR A 438 23.47 -36.17 -49.08
C TYR A 438 23.58 -35.89 -47.58
N THR A 439 24.76 -35.47 -47.12
CA THR A 439 25.07 -35.27 -45.68
C THR A 439 24.80 -33.85 -45.17
N ASN A 440 24.13 -33.02 -45.99
CA ASN A 440 23.69 -31.68 -45.63
C ASN A 440 22.46 -31.28 -46.47
N VAL A 441 21.71 -30.27 -45.99
CA VAL A 441 20.49 -29.76 -46.64
C VAL A 441 20.79 -29.16 -48.02
N GLY A 442 21.90 -28.44 -48.16
CA GLY A 442 22.26 -27.76 -49.41
C GLY A 442 22.39 -28.72 -50.59
N GLY A 443 23.14 -29.81 -50.44
CA GLY A 443 23.31 -30.81 -51.49
C GLY A 443 22.01 -31.54 -51.84
N ALA A 444 21.16 -31.80 -50.84
CA ALA A 444 19.84 -32.40 -51.04
C ALA A 444 18.91 -31.49 -51.83
N LEU A 445 18.87 -30.19 -51.50
CA LEU A 445 18.06 -29.19 -52.21
C LEU A 445 18.59 -28.93 -53.62
N THR A 446 19.90 -28.84 -53.84
CA THR A 446 20.45 -28.70 -55.20
C THR A 446 20.07 -29.88 -56.10
N ASN A 447 20.01 -31.11 -55.58
CA ASN A 447 19.51 -32.25 -56.34
C ASN A 447 18.01 -32.12 -56.66
N LEU A 448 17.18 -31.78 -55.66
CA LEU A 448 15.75 -31.60 -55.87
C LEU A 448 15.45 -30.44 -56.82
N ASP A 449 16.15 -29.33 -56.68
CA ASP A 449 16.09 -28.14 -57.55
C ASP A 449 16.49 -28.50 -58.99
N GLY A 450 17.58 -29.25 -59.18
CA GLY A 450 17.94 -29.79 -60.49
C GLY A 450 16.83 -30.67 -61.10
N ARG A 451 16.16 -31.49 -60.28
CA ARG A 451 15.04 -32.35 -60.72
C ARG A 451 13.75 -31.56 -61.02
N VAL A 452 13.43 -30.57 -60.20
CA VAL A 452 12.28 -29.65 -60.40
C VAL A 452 12.51 -28.78 -61.63
N SER A 453 13.73 -28.27 -61.82
CA SER A 453 14.14 -27.54 -63.01
C SER A 453 13.96 -28.38 -64.29
N THR A 454 14.27 -29.69 -64.26
CA THR A 454 13.96 -30.58 -65.40
C THR A 454 12.46 -30.83 -65.65
N ILE A 455 11.60 -30.74 -64.64
CA ILE A 455 10.12 -30.79 -64.80
C ILE A 455 9.61 -29.49 -65.43
N GLU A 456 10.18 -28.35 -65.03
CA GLU A 456 9.85 -27.04 -65.59
C GLU A 456 10.41 -26.87 -67.02
N SER A 457 11.51 -27.56 -67.37
CA SER A 457 12.14 -27.43 -68.69
C SER A 457 11.80 -28.54 -69.72
N SER A 458 11.09 -29.62 -69.36
CA SER A 458 10.83 -30.73 -70.31
C SER A 458 9.58 -31.63 -70.05
N GLY A 459 8.37 -31.04 -70.06
CA GLY A 459 7.06 -31.57 -70.58
C GLY A 459 6.22 -32.61 -69.80
N PRO A 460 4.91 -32.86 -70.09
CA PRO A 460 3.86 -32.06 -70.74
C PRO A 460 2.67 -31.75 -69.77
N GLY A 461 2.30 -30.49 -69.61
CA GLY A 461 1.04 -30.12 -68.94
C GLY A 461 -0.11 -30.03 -69.94
N LEU A 462 -1.33 -30.45 -69.57
CA LEU A 462 -2.55 -30.21 -70.35
C LEU A 462 -2.84 -28.71 -70.59
N VAL A 463 -2.18 -27.84 -69.83
CA VAL A 463 -2.28 -26.39 -69.87
C VAL A 463 -0.86 -25.83 -69.95
N GLU A 464 -0.47 -25.30 -71.12
CA GLU A 464 0.82 -24.66 -71.33
C GLU A 464 0.60 -23.15 -71.50
N ARG A 465 1.30 -22.34 -70.70
CA ARG A 465 1.42 -20.90 -70.93
C ARG A 465 2.63 -20.65 -71.82
N ASN A 466 2.40 -20.09 -73.01
CA ASN A 466 3.48 -19.67 -73.90
C ASN A 466 4.26 -18.52 -73.23
N ALA A 467 5.54 -18.74 -72.94
CA ALA A 467 6.36 -17.78 -72.20
C ALA A 467 6.60 -16.46 -72.95
N THR A 468 6.50 -16.45 -74.29
CA THR A 468 6.77 -15.28 -75.13
C THR A 468 5.51 -14.45 -75.38
N THR A 469 4.37 -15.09 -75.60
CA THR A 469 3.09 -14.39 -75.88
C THR A 469 2.22 -14.22 -74.65
N GLY A 470 2.50 -14.97 -73.58
CA GLY A 470 1.69 -15.01 -72.35
C GLY A 470 0.40 -15.81 -72.48
N GLU A 471 0.10 -16.38 -73.65
CA GLU A 471 -1.14 -17.10 -73.94
C GLU A 471 -1.18 -18.47 -73.27
N ILE A 472 -2.28 -18.80 -72.58
CA ILE A 472 -2.51 -20.12 -71.99
C ILE A 472 -3.28 -20.96 -73.00
N THR A 473 -2.67 -22.04 -73.47
CA THR A 473 -3.30 -22.98 -74.41
C THR A 473 -3.61 -24.30 -73.72
N VAL A 474 -4.85 -24.77 -73.86
CA VAL A 474 -5.31 -26.04 -73.29
C VAL A 474 -5.40 -27.06 -74.43
N ALA A 475 -4.67 -28.17 -74.33
CA ALA A 475 -4.65 -29.25 -75.32
C ALA A 475 -4.32 -28.83 -76.79
N ASN A 476 -3.66 -27.68 -77.00
CA ASN A 476 -3.28 -27.14 -78.33
C ASN A 476 -2.49 -28.11 -79.21
N LYS A 477 -1.69 -28.99 -78.59
CA LYS A 477 -0.85 -29.99 -79.28
C LYS A 477 -1.54 -31.35 -79.45
N ALA A 478 -2.81 -31.49 -79.09
CA ALA A 478 -3.64 -32.68 -79.31
C ALA A 478 -4.73 -32.40 -80.35
N VAL A 479 -4.91 -33.29 -81.33
CA VAL A 479 -5.84 -33.10 -82.46
C VAL A 479 -7.27 -33.49 -82.03
N GLY A 480 -8.14 -32.53 -81.72
CA GLY A 480 -9.53 -32.77 -81.32
C GLY A 480 -10.37 -31.48 -81.23
N GLY A 481 -11.66 -31.55 -81.56
CA GLY A 481 -12.53 -30.35 -81.71
C GLY A 481 -13.18 -29.81 -80.43
N ASP A 482 -13.33 -30.64 -79.38
CA ASP A 482 -14.08 -30.28 -78.17
C ASP A 482 -13.23 -30.44 -76.90
N VAL A 483 -13.26 -29.41 -76.03
CA VAL A 483 -12.69 -29.45 -74.68
C VAL A 483 -13.81 -29.76 -73.68
N ASN A 484 -13.82 -30.98 -73.12
CA ASN A 484 -14.83 -31.39 -72.14
C ASN A 484 -14.43 -30.97 -70.71
N LEU A 485 -15.16 -30.03 -70.12
CA LEU A 485 -14.91 -29.50 -68.78
C LEU A 485 -15.74 -30.18 -67.68
N ARG A 486 -16.44 -31.26 -68.02
CA ARG A 486 -17.14 -32.07 -67.03
C ARG A 486 -16.18 -32.93 -66.23
N ASP A 487 -16.48 -33.17 -64.97
CA ASP A 487 -15.75 -34.15 -64.19
C ASP A 487 -16.11 -35.59 -64.59
N ALA A 488 -15.49 -36.57 -63.93
CA ALA A 488 -15.67 -37.97 -64.26
C ALA A 488 -17.13 -38.47 -64.07
N ASN A 489 -17.95 -37.74 -63.32
CA ASN A 489 -19.37 -38.04 -63.10
C ASN A 489 -20.28 -37.32 -64.11
N GLY A 490 -19.72 -36.44 -64.94
CA GLY A 490 -20.47 -35.62 -65.88
C GLY A 490 -20.85 -34.22 -65.35
N ASP A 491 -20.39 -33.83 -64.16
CA ASP A 491 -20.76 -32.54 -63.55
C ASP A 491 -19.93 -31.39 -64.15
N THR A 492 -20.57 -30.24 -64.40
CA THR A 492 -19.92 -29.07 -65.03
C THR A 492 -19.05 -28.28 -64.06
N ARG A 493 -17.89 -27.79 -64.52
CA ARG A 493 -16.97 -26.92 -63.75
C ARG A 493 -17.13 -25.43 -64.06
N THR A 494 -16.89 -24.56 -63.08
CA THR A 494 -16.87 -23.09 -63.22
C THR A 494 -15.53 -22.61 -63.82
N LEU A 495 -15.58 -21.74 -64.84
CA LEU A 495 -14.39 -21.10 -65.43
C LEU A 495 -14.25 -19.66 -64.93
N THR A 496 -13.07 -19.27 -64.44
CA THR A 496 -12.79 -17.93 -63.90
C THR A 496 -11.66 -17.24 -64.69
N GLY A 497 -11.61 -15.90 -64.67
CA GLY A 497 -10.56 -15.12 -65.37
C GLY A 497 -10.75 -14.92 -66.88
N ILE A 498 -11.91 -15.29 -67.43
CA ILE A 498 -12.24 -15.10 -68.85
C ILE A 498 -12.38 -13.60 -69.17
N LYS A 499 -11.60 -13.10 -70.14
CA LYS A 499 -11.73 -11.75 -70.71
C LYS A 499 -13.01 -11.65 -71.54
N ALA A 500 -13.66 -10.48 -71.59
CA ALA A 500 -14.92 -10.29 -72.31
C ALA A 500 -14.78 -10.70 -73.79
N GLY A 501 -15.67 -11.58 -74.26
CA GLY A 501 -15.68 -12.09 -75.62
C GLY A 501 -16.04 -11.00 -76.63
N THR A 502 -15.25 -10.87 -77.70
CA THR A 502 -15.38 -9.83 -78.72
C THR A 502 -15.75 -10.37 -80.11
N ILE A 503 -15.58 -11.68 -80.34
CA ILE A 503 -16.04 -12.37 -81.56
C ILE A 503 -17.07 -13.45 -81.23
N ARG A 504 -17.84 -13.90 -82.24
CA ARG A 504 -19.02 -14.77 -82.07
C ARG A 504 -18.74 -16.12 -81.37
N THR A 505 -17.49 -16.58 -81.39
CA THR A 505 -17.05 -17.88 -80.84
C THR A 505 -16.37 -17.76 -79.47
N ASP A 506 -16.27 -16.56 -78.90
CA ASP A 506 -15.70 -16.36 -77.56
C ASP A 506 -16.70 -16.77 -76.47
N ALA A 507 -16.19 -17.22 -75.32
CA ALA A 507 -17.02 -17.41 -74.13
C ALA A 507 -17.43 -16.05 -73.56
N VAL A 508 -18.74 -15.83 -73.38
CA VAL A 508 -19.25 -14.63 -72.67
C VAL A 508 -18.90 -14.73 -71.20
N ASN A 509 -18.20 -13.71 -70.70
CA ASN A 509 -17.84 -13.68 -69.28
C ASN A 509 -18.98 -13.09 -68.45
N PHE A 510 -18.90 -13.28 -67.13
CA PHE A 510 -19.91 -12.80 -66.21
C PHE A 510 -20.14 -11.27 -66.33
N GLY A 511 -19.11 -10.49 -66.69
CA GLY A 511 -19.18 -9.05 -66.99
C GLY A 511 -20.17 -8.70 -68.11
N GLN A 512 -20.15 -9.44 -69.22
CA GLN A 512 -21.06 -9.23 -70.35
C GLN A 512 -22.52 -9.56 -69.98
N LEU A 513 -22.73 -10.50 -69.06
CA LEU A 513 -24.04 -10.77 -68.47
C LEU A 513 -24.46 -9.68 -67.46
N THR A 514 -23.50 -9.12 -66.73
CA THR A 514 -23.72 -7.99 -65.81
C THR A 514 -24.12 -6.73 -66.57
N ASP A 515 -23.56 -6.47 -67.75
CA ASP A 515 -23.94 -5.35 -68.60
C ASP A 515 -25.41 -5.49 -69.07
N THR A 516 -25.80 -6.68 -69.50
CA THR A 516 -27.16 -7.00 -69.95
C THR A 516 -28.17 -6.85 -68.81
N ALA A 517 -27.85 -7.40 -67.64
CA ALA A 517 -28.69 -7.23 -66.46
C ALA A 517 -28.68 -5.73 -66.03
N GLY A 518 -27.56 -5.01 -66.21
CA GLY A 518 -27.40 -3.55 -66.03
C GLY A 518 -28.53 -2.76 -66.69
N SER A 519 -28.91 -3.19 -67.88
CA SER A 519 -30.04 -2.60 -68.61
C SER A 519 -31.39 -2.78 -67.91
N VAL A 520 -31.63 -3.86 -67.17
CA VAL A 520 -32.88 -4.10 -66.43
C VAL A 520 -32.89 -3.34 -65.11
N ALA A 521 -31.74 -3.08 -64.52
CA ALA A 521 -31.63 -2.17 -63.40
C ALA A 521 -32.03 -0.74 -63.73
N ALA A 522 -31.73 -0.28 -64.93
CA ALA A 522 -32.27 0.99 -65.38
C ALA A 522 -33.83 1.03 -65.34
N ALA A 523 -34.51 -0.12 -65.49
CA ALA A 523 -35.98 -0.20 -65.50
C ALA A 523 -36.66 -0.17 -64.11
N LEU A 524 -36.00 -0.54 -63.00
CA LEU A 524 -36.55 -0.45 -61.62
C LEU A 524 -36.62 0.99 -61.08
N GLY A 525 -35.98 1.96 -61.77
CA GLY A 525 -35.99 3.36 -61.37
C GLY A 525 -35.19 3.61 -60.09
N GLY A 526 -35.16 4.86 -59.62
CA GLY A 526 -34.38 5.20 -58.44
C GLY A 526 -32.89 4.78 -58.51
N GLY A 527 -32.24 4.73 -59.67
CA GLY A 527 -30.84 4.29 -59.72
C GLY A 527 -30.56 2.87 -59.20
N SER A 528 -31.48 1.93 -59.42
CA SER A 528 -31.17 0.50 -59.44
C SER A 528 -30.01 0.21 -60.41
N THR A 529 -29.12 -0.72 -60.07
CA THR A 529 -27.97 -1.23 -60.87
C THR A 529 -27.94 -2.76 -60.90
N VAL A 530 -26.93 -3.44 -61.45
CA VAL A 530 -26.82 -4.92 -61.39
C VAL A 530 -25.63 -5.38 -60.63
N ASP A 531 -25.84 -6.46 -59.89
CA ASP A 531 -24.88 -7.05 -58.99
C ASP A 531 -24.03 -8.15 -59.62
N ALA A 532 -23.03 -8.57 -58.84
CA ALA A 532 -22.02 -9.53 -59.23
C ALA A 532 -22.51 -11.00 -59.34
N ALA A 533 -23.80 -11.29 -59.13
CA ALA A 533 -24.41 -12.59 -59.42
C ALA A 533 -25.31 -12.55 -60.67
N GLY A 534 -25.49 -11.37 -61.27
CA GLY A 534 -26.28 -11.14 -62.47
C GLY A 534 -27.72 -10.77 -62.14
N THR A 535 -27.98 -10.46 -60.86
CA THR A 535 -29.28 -10.05 -60.35
C THR A 535 -29.34 -8.52 -60.30
N ILE A 536 -30.54 -7.97 -60.43
CA ILE A 536 -30.74 -6.53 -60.45
C ILE A 536 -30.92 -5.97 -59.04
N THR A 537 -30.12 -4.96 -58.68
CA THR A 537 -30.18 -4.21 -57.43
C THR A 537 -31.35 -3.24 -57.42
N ALA A 538 -31.82 -2.98 -56.21
CA ALA A 538 -33.09 -2.33 -55.97
C ALA A 538 -33.05 -0.78 -56.11
N PRO A 539 -34.23 -0.13 -56.22
CA PRO A 539 -34.37 1.29 -56.62
C PRO A 539 -34.43 2.30 -55.46
N THR A 540 -33.95 3.54 -55.70
CA THR A 540 -33.91 4.77 -54.85
C THR A 540 -35.20 5.60 -54.88
N TYR A 541 -35.82 5.75 -53.72
CA TYR A 541 -36.96 6.65 -53.45
C TYR A 541 -36.54 7.82 -52.55
N SER A 542 -37.25 8.95 -52.41
CA SER A 542 -36.79 10.10 -51.58
C SER A 542 -37.75 10.44 -50.42
N ILE A 543 -37.29 10.44 -49.16
CA ILE A 543 -38.02 10.75 -47.91
C ILE A 543 -37.09 11.51 -46.93
N GLY A 544 -37.57 12.60 -46.32
CA GLY A 544 -36.80 13.39 -45.34
C GLY A 544 -35.50 14.01 -45.90
N GLY A 545 -35.46 14.36 -47.18
CA GLY A 545 -34.22 14.76 -47.86
C GLY A 545 -33.24 13.61 -48.12
N GLY A 546 -33.54 12.40 -47.62
CA GLY A 546 -32.81 11.15 -47.86
C GLY A 546 -33.38 10.34 -49.02
N ASN A 547 -32.57 9.45 -49.60
CA ASN A 547 -32.82 8.71 -50.84
C ASN A 547 -32.60 7.18 -50.60
N TYR A 548 -33.42 6.28 -51.15
CA TYR A 548 -33.70 4.95 -50.57
C TYR A 548 -33.86 3.79 -51.52
N ARG A 549 -32.84 2.94 -51.55
CA ARG A 549 -32.50 2.08 -52.70
C ARG A 549 -33.16 0.71 -52.70
N ASN A 550 -34.18 0.57 -51.90
CA ASN A 550 -35.22 -0.42 -51.99
C ASN A 550 -36.37 0.17 -51.18
N VAL A 551 -37.56 -0.41 -51.31
CA VAL A 551 -38.72 0.07 -50.54
C VAL A 551 -38.52 -0.01 -49.02
N GLY A 552 -37.59 -0.83 -48.51
CA GLY A 552 -37.30 -1.00 -47.07
C GLY A 552 -36.46 0.13 -46.48
N ASP A 553 -35.38 0.53 -47.15
CA ASP A 553 -34.55 1.64 -46.68
C ASP A 553 -35.31 2.96 -46.70
N ALA A 554 -36.33 3.10 -47.57
CA ALA A 554 -37.23 4.24 -47.58
C ALA A 554 -37.84 4.51 -46.21
N PHE A 555 -38.10 3.44 -45.46
CA PHE A 555 -38.55 3.51 -44.09
C PHE A 555 -37.41 3.65 -43.05
N GLY A 556 -36.15 3.48 -43.44
CA GLY A 556 -34.96 3.58 -42.59
C GLY A 556 -34.37 4.98 -42.38
N ALA A 557 -34.43 5.92 -43.33
CA ALA A 557 -34.03 7.31 -43.00
C ALA A 557 -35.17 8.14 -42.38
N VAL A 558 -36.37 7.55 -42.35
CA VAL A 558 -37.35 7.87 -41.32
C VAL A 558 -36.78 7.55 -39.92
N ASP A 559 -36.03 6.45 -39.75
CA ASP A 559 -35.35 6.05 -38.49
C ASP A 559 -34.05 6.85 -38.18
N THR A 560 -33.30 7.31 -39.18
CA THR A 560 -32.15 8.23 -38.93
C THR A 560 -32.60 9.63 -38.51
N SER A 561 -33.71 10.11 -39.09
CA SER A 561 -34.37 11.33 -38.59
C SER A 561 -34.75 11.16 -37.11
N LEU A 562 -35.05 9.94 -36.69
CA LEU A 562 -35.35 9.56 -35.30
C LEU A 562 -34.09 9.47 -34.41
N THR A 563 -32.94 9.01 -34.90
CA THR A 563 -31.68 8.99 -34.13
C THR A 563 -31.03 10.37 -33.98
N THR A 564 -31.21 11.26 -34.96
CA THR A 564 -30.78 12.68 -34.84
C THR A 564 -31.49 13.40 -33.69
N ILE A 565 -32.70 12.94 -33.37
CA ILE A 565 -33.42 13.35 -32.16
C ILE A 565 -32.73 12.75 -30.92
N ASN A 566 -32.30 11.48 -30.93
CA ASN A 566 -31.55 10.85 -29.82
C ASN A 566 -30.19 11.51 -29.52
N ASN A 567 -29.39 11.91 -30.50
CA ASN A 567 -28.08 12.55 -30.21
C ASN A 567 -28.23 13.95 -29.59
N LYS A 568 -29.31 14.67 -29.91
CA LYS A 568 -29.66 15.91 -29.19
C LYS A 568 -30.04 15.63 -27.74
N VAL A 569 -30.46 14.40 -27.42
CA VAL A 569 -30.76 13.94 -26.06
C VAL A 569 -29.48 13.56 -25.30
N ASP A 570 -28.49 12.95 -25.94
CA ASP A 570 -27.18 12.65 -25.30
C ASP A 570 -26.35 13.92 -25.02
N GLY A 571 -26.35 14.90 -25.93
CA GLY A 571 -25.68 16.19 -25.69
C GLY A 571 -26.23 17.00 -24.50
N ILE A 572 -27.45 16.68 -24.04
CA ILE A 572 -28.05 17.22 -22.81
C ILE A 572 -27.56 16.45 -21.56
N ALA A 573 -27.19 15.18 -21.69
CA ALA A 573 -26.66 14.35 -20.60
C ALA A 573 -25.19 14.66 -20.28
N ASP A 574 -24.43 15.11 -21.27
CA ASP A 574 -22.97 15.35 -21.17
C ASP A 574 -22.61 16.82 -20.85
N GLY A 575 -23.61 17.71 -20.74
CA GLY A 575 -23.43 19.11 -20.34
C GLY A 575 -22.79 20.04 -21.39
N THR A 576 -22.55 19.55 -22.60
CA THR A 576 -21.95 20.32 -23.71
C THR A 576 -22.98 21.06 -24.56
N VAL A 577 -24.29 20.72 -24.46
CA VAL A 577 -25.39 21.43 -25.13
C VAL A 577 -26.60 21.55 -24.18
N GLY A 578 -26.97 22.76 -23.75
CA GLY A 578 -28.09 22.95 -22.82
C GLY A 578 -28.15 24.33 -22.15
N LEU A 579 -29.04 24.49 -21.17
CA LEU A 579 -29.22 25.74 -20.40
C LEU A 579 -28.15 25.96 -19.32
N VAL A 580 -27.46 24.92 -18.86
CA VAL A 580 -26.35 24.95 -17.89
C VAL A 580 -25.17 24.16 -18.47
N THR A 581 -23.98 24.74 -18.54
CA THR A 581 -22.77 24.12 -19.12
C THR A 581 -21.56 24.25 -18.17
N TYR A 582 -20.66 23.26 -18.21
CA TYR A 582 -19.42 23.23 -17.41
C TYR A 582 -18.20 23.34 -18.35
N ASP A 583 -17.25 24.21 -18.01
CA ASP A 583 -16.04 24.48 -18.81
C ASP A 583 -14.81 23.87 -18.13
N ASP A 584 -14.42 22.69 -18.61
CA ASP A 584 -13.29 21.90 -18.07
C ASP A 584 -11.95 22.66 -18.06
N ALA A 585 -11.79 23.71 -18.88
CA ALA A 585 -10.54 24.49 -18.97
C ALA A 585 -10.47 25.65 -17.96
N SER A 586 -11.61 26.20 -17.53
CA SER A 586 -11.67 27.34 -16.61
C SER A 586 -12.26 27.01 -15.23
N GLY A 587 -12.89 25.84 -15.09
CA GLY A 587 -13.56 25.40 -13.86
C GLY A 587 -14.83 26.20 -13.53
N ILE A 588 -15.28 27.10 -14.44
CA ILE A 588 -16.44 27.98 -14.26
C ILE A 588 -17.71 27.30 -14.79
N VAL A 589 -18.82 27.42 -14.04
CA VAL A 589 -20.17 27.00 -14.46
C VAL A 589 -20.88 28.15 -15.19
N LYS A 590 -21.38 27.93 -16.41
CA LYS A 590 -22.12 28.91 -17.22
C LYS A 590 -23.61 28.56 -17.28
N VAL A 591 -24.50 29.56 -17.25
CA VAL A 591 -25.96 29.37 -17.32
C VAL A 591 -26.56 30.37 -18.34
N ALA A 592 -27.28 29.85 -19.34
CA ALA A 592 -28.05 30.59 -20.36
C ALA A 592 -27.32 31.66 -21.22
N SER A 593 -25.99 31.62 -21.31
CA SER A 593 -25.17 32.66 -21.99
C SER A 593 -25.37 32.81 -23.51
N GLU A 594 -25.99 31.83 -24.18
CA GLU A 594 -26.19 31.82 -25.65
C GLU A 594 -27.64 32.14 -26.08
N LYS A 595 -28.51 32.56 -25.15
CA LYS A 595 -29.92 32.92 -25.41
C LYS A 595 -30.22 34.34 -24.94
N GLY A 596 -30.86 35.16 -25.79
CA GLY A 596 -31.11 36.59 -25.53
C GLY A 596 -32.20 36.93 -24.51
N GLY A 597 -32.19 36.33 -23.31
CA GLY A 597 -33.13 36.61 -22.20
C GLY A 597 -32.50 37.32 -20.98
N THR A 598 -33.32 37.91 -20.09
CA THR A 598 -32.89 38.76 -18.96
C THR A 598 -33.08 38.14 -17.55
N THR A 599 -33.51 36.87 -17.44
CA THR A 599 -33.87 36.21 -16.16
C THR A 599 -33.37 34.75 -16.07
N VAL A 600 -32.91 34.30 -14.88
CA VAL A 600 -32.56 32.89 -14.53
C VAL A 600 -33.38 32.48 -13.26
N ASP A 601 -34.11 31.35 -13.27
CA ASP A 601 -35.08 30.92 -12.22
C ASP A 601 -34.66 29.60 -11.50
N PHE A 602 -34.78 29.51 -10.15
CA PHE A 602 -34.29 28.40 -9.30
C PHE A 602 -35.37 27.63 -8.50
N ALA A 603 -36.67 27.77 -8.78
CA ALA A 603 -37.75 27.05 -8.05
C ALA A 603 -37.70 25.51 -8.23
N GLY A 604 -38.01 24.74 -7.17
CA GLY A 604 -38.07 23.27 -7.17
C GLY A 604 -39.43 22.72 -6.70
N VAL A 605 -39.59 21.39 -6.70
CA VAL A 605 -40.71 20.67 -6.07
C VAL A 605 -40.18 19.62 -5.11
N ASN A 606 -40.89 19.37 -4.02
CA ASN A 606 -40.56 18.29 -3.08
C ASN A 606 -41.21 16.96 -3.51
N ALA A 607 -40.96 15.88 -2.76
CA ALA A 607 -41.45 14.52 -3.07
C ALA A 607 -42.99 14.40 -3.22
N SER A 608 -43.76 15.40 -2.78
CA SER A 608 -45.23 15.44 -2.89
C SER A 608 -45.74 16.36 -3.99
N GLY A 609 -44.87 16.94 -4.81
CA GLY A 609 -45.25 17.88 -5.86
C GLY A 609 -45.59 19.27 -5.37
N ALA A 610 -45.33 19.60 -4.10
CA ALA A 610 -45.43 20.99 -3.66
C ALA A 610 -44.19 21.75 -4.09
N ALA A 611 -44.40 22.87 -4.77
CA ALA A 611 -43.35 23.82 -5.09
C ALA A 611 -42.62 24.26 -3.81
N VAL A 612 -41.29 24.30 -3.85
CA VAL A 612 -40.40 24.79 -2.80
C VAL A 612 -39.27 25.64 -3.40
N ASP A 613 -38.93 26.75 -2.74
CA ASP A 613 -37.85 27.66 -3.16
C ASP A 613 -36.47 27.12 -2.78
N ARG A 614 -35.49 27.25 -3.69
CA ARG A 614 -34.10 26.86 -3.40
C ARG A 614 -33.31 28.04 -2.84
N LYS A 615 -32.61 27.80 -1.73
CA LYS A 615 -31.67 28.75 -1.11
C LYS A 615 -30.32 28.65 -1.84
N LEU A 616 -29.82 29.76 -2.37
CA LEU A 616 -28.42 29.88 -2.81
C LEU A 616 -27.55 29.93 -1.55
N THR A 617 -26.82 28.84 -1.27
CA THR A 617 -25.93 28.72 -0.10
C THR A 617 -24.48 28.63 -0.54
N SER A 618 -23.55 28.96 0.36
CA SER A 618 -22.10 29.04 0.05
C SER A 618 -21.72 30.17 -0.93
N VAL A 619 -22.50 31.25 -0.96
CA VAL A 619 -22.14 32.51 -1.62
C VAL A 619 -21.10 33.22 -0.73
N ALA A 620 -19.87 33.36 -1.22
CA ALA A 620 -18.82 34.12 -0.54
C ALA A 620 -19.26 35.59 -0.34
N ALA A 621 -18.66 36.31 0.62
CA ALA A 621 -18.94 37.74 0.77
C ALA A 621 -18.46 38.47 -0.49
N GLY A 622 -19.40 38.98 -1.30
CA GLY A 622 -19.07 39.76 -2.49
C GLY A 622 -18.30 41.03 -2.12
N GLU A 623 -17.39 41.45 -2.98
CA GLU A 623 -16.63 42.68 -2.79
C GLU A 623 -17.59 43.90 -2.85
N LEU A 624 -17.58 44.77 -1.83
CA LEU A 624 -18.36 46.02 -1.83
C LEU A 624 -17.55 47.16 -2.47
N ALA A 625 -17.45 47.11 -3.80
CA ALA A 625 -16.89 48.18 -4.65
C ALA A 625 -17.99 48.82 -5.51
N VAL A 626 -17.76 50.04 -6.00
CA VAL A 626 -18.77 50.85 -6.72
C VAL A 626 -19.22 50.23 -8.05
N ASP A 627 -18.36 49.39 -8.64
CA ASP A 627 -18.50 48.70 -9.92
C ASP A 627 -18.59 47.17 -9.77
N SER A 628 -18.70 46.66 -8.54
CA SER A 628 -18.83 45.22 -8.27
C SER A 628 -20.14 44.67 -8.82
N THR A 629 -20.05 43.51 -9.48
CA THR A 629 -21.19 42.74 -9.98
C THR A 629 -21.44 41.48 -9.17
N ASP A 630 -20.81 41.36 -7.99
CA ASP A 630 -20.92 40.21 -7.10
C ASP A 630 -22.25 40.22 -6.31
N ALA A 631 -22.72 39.04 -5.93
CA ALA A 631 -23.90 38.90 -5.07
C ALA A 631 -23.57 39.20 -3.59
N VAL A 632 -24.37 40.05 -2.94
CA VAL A 632 -24.25 40.33 -1.49
C VAL A 632 -24.95 39.28 -0.64
N ASN A 633 -24.36 38.91 0.49
CA ASN A 633 -24.93 37.89 1.40
C ASN A 633 -25.64 38.53 2.62
N GLY A 634 -26.40 37.71 3.35
CA GLY A 634 -27.24 38.18 4.46
C GLY A 634 -26.51 38.80 5.65
N SER A 635 -25.19 38.55 5.82
CA SER A 635 -24.41 39.17 6.91
C SER A 635 -24.06 40.63 6.62
N GLN A 636 -23.84 40.99 5.35
CA GLN A 636 -23.47 42.34 4.89
C GLN A 636 -24.64 43.33 5.03
N LEU A 637 -25.88 42.89 4.78
CA LEU A 637 -27.08 43.72 4.91
C LEU A 637 -27.48 43.99 6.37
N PHE A 638 -27.26 43.03 7.28
CA PHE A 638 -27.64 43.15 8.68
C PHE A 638 -26.81 44.19 9.45
N ALA A 639 -25.49 44.22 9.23
CA ALA A 639 -24.59 45.17 9.91
C ALA A 639 -24.92 46.65 9.61
N THR A 640 -25.40 46.95 8.40
CA THR A 640 -25.76 48.32 8.00
C THR A 640 -26.98 48.85 8.76
N ASN A 641 -27.95 47.99 9.08
CA ASN A 641 -29.21 48.41 9.69
C ASN A 641 -29.10 48.78 11.18
N GLU A 642 -28.15 48.24 11.95
CA GLU A 642 -28.01 48.57 13.38
C GLU A 642 -27.45 49.98 13.62
N ASN A 643 -26.53 50.46 12.78
CA ASN A 643 -25.86 51.75 12.99
C ASN A 643 -26.80 52.96 12.84
N VAL A 644 -27.86 52.85 12.02
CA VAL A 644 -28.78 53.96 11.75
C VAL A 644 -29.72 54.26 12.93
N ALA A 645 -30.07 53.26 13.74
CA ALA A 645 -31.03 53.42 14.84
C ALA A 645 -30.47 54.21 16.04
N GLN A 646 -29.16 54.11 16.32
CA GLN A 646 -28.53 54.66 17.54
C GLN A 646 -28.46 56.21 17.53
N ASN A 647 -28.24 56.81 16.36
CA ASN A 647 -28.00 58.25 16.23
C ASN A 647 -29.25 59.09 16.52
N THR A 648 -30.43 58.55 16.22
CA THR A 648 -31.71 59.27 16.36
C THR A 648 -32.07 59.58 17.83
N THR A 649 -31.62 58.77 18.80
CA THR A 649 -32.04 58.92 20.21
C THR A 649 -31.29 60.01 20.99
N ASN A 650 -30.02 60.27 20.69
CA ASN A 650 -29.18 61.14 21.53
C ASN A 650 -29.53 62.64 21.45
N ILE A 651 -30.09 63.08 20.32
CA ILE A 651 -30.30 64.51 20.01
C ILE A 651 -31.46 65.14 20.82
N SER A 652 -32.43 64.35 21.28
CA SER A 652 -33.68 64.87 21.88
C SER A 652 -33.57 65.36 23.34
N ASN A 653 -32.58 64.91 24.14
CA ASN A 653 -32.57 65.13 25.59
C ASN A 653 -31.95 66.46 26.08
N LEU A 654 -31.17 67.18 25.27
CA LEU A 654 -30.42 68.36 25.74
C LEU A 654 -31.28 69.62 25.93
N ASP A 655 -32.41 69.73 25.24
CA ASP A 655 -33.18 70.97 25.05
C ASP A 655 -33.91 71.49 26.33
N GLY A 656 -34.43 70.62 27.20
CA GLY A 656 -35.37 71.00 28.28
C GLY A 656 -34.81 71.69 29.54
N ARG A 657 -33.49 71.82 29.71
CA ARG A 657 -32.89 72.25 31.01
C ARG A 657 -32.69 73.77 31.18
N VAL A 658 -32.77 74.55 30.11
CA VAL A 658 -32.26 75.93 30.08
C VAL A 658 -33.27 76.97 30.63
N THR A 659 -34.56 76.65 30.80
CA THR A 659 -35.66 77.63 30.97
C THR A 659 -36.00 78.10 32.41
N VAL A 660 -35.54 77.45 33.50
CA VAL A 660 -36.09 77.65 34.88
C VAL A 660 -35.53 78.84 35.71
N ASN A 661 -34.38 79.40 35.36
CA ASN A 661 -33.58 80.20 36.31
C ASN A 661 -33.95 81.70 36.48
N GLU A 662 -34.89 82.27 35.73
CA GLU A 662 -34.99 83.74 35.54
C GLU A 662 -35.82 84.55 36.59
N GLY A 663 -36.63 83.95 37.49
CA GLY A 663 -37.74 84.65 38.19
C GLY A 663 -37.60 85.21 39.63
N ASN A 664 -36.52 84.95 40.38
CA ASN A 664 -36.55 85.07 41.87
C ASN A 664 -36.18 86.45 42.51
N ILE A 665 -36.01 87.56 41.79
CA ILE A 665 -35.15 88.71 42.24
C ILE A 665 -35.86 89.98 42.86
N THR A 666 -37.19 90.16 42.87
CA THR A 666 -37.87 91.52 43.01
C THR A 666 -38.35 92.05 44.41
N ASN A 667 -38.40 91.30 45.53
CA ASN A 667 -39.34 91.56 46.67
C ASN A 667 -38.90 92.39 47.94
N ILE A 668 -37.89 93.28 47.91
CA ILE A 668 -37.10 93.61 49.15
C ILE A 668 -37.26 95.04 49.81
N ASN A 669 -37.87 96.10 49.23
CA ASN A 669 -37.59 97.52 49.59
C ASN A 669 -38.39 98.32 50.71
N THR A 670 -39.43 97.83 51.41
CA THR A 670 -40.48 98.68 52.08
C THR A 670 -40.49 98.83 53.64
N ARG A 671 -39.49 98.38 54.43
CA ARG A 671 -39.59 98.13 55.91
C ARG A 671 -39.01 99.18 56.92
N LEU A 672 -38.68 100.42 56.57
CA LEU A 672 -37.67 101.23 57.32
C LEU A 672 -38.12 102.36 58.31
N ASP A 673 -39.29 103.00 58.20
CA ASP A 673 -39.58 104.31 58.87
C ASP A 673 -39.94 104.30 60.40
N GLY A 674 -40.33 103.18 61.03
CA GLY A 674 -40.95 103.15 62.37
C GLY A 674 -40.06 102.92 63.61
N ILE A 675 -38.78 103.27 63.58
CA ILE A 675 -37.76 102.83 64.58
C ILE A 675 -37.27 103.94 65.55
N ALA A 676 -37.65 105.22 65.41
CA ALA A 676 -36.87 106.36 65.97
C ALA A 676 -37.21 106.89 67.39
N ASP A 677 -38.41 106.67 67.91
CA ASP A 677 -38.99 107.39 69.06
C ASP A 677 -39.25 106.50 70.30
N GLY A 678 -38.83 105.24 70.27
CA GLY A 678 -38.80 104.31 71.42
C GLY A 678 -40.16 103.93 72.00
N THR A 679 -41.23 104.47 71.45
CA THR A 679 -42.63 104.17 71.81
C THR A 679 -43.26 103.16 70.84
N VAL A 680 -42.64 102.95 69.67
CA VAL A 680 -42.90 101.86 68.71
C VAL A 680 -41.57 101.19 68.35
N GLY A 681 -41.61 99.87 68.22
CA GLY A 681 -40.43 99.06 68.05
C GLY A 681 -40.15 98.25 69.31
N LEU A 682 -38.94 97.75 69.39
CA LEU A 682 -38.67 96.60 70.25
C LEU A 682 -38.25 96.97 71.67
N VAL A 683 -37.89 98.19 72.09
CA VAL A 683 -37.36 98.45 73.45
C VAL A 683 -38.19 99.51 74.20
N THR A 684 -38.62 99.24 75.45
CA THR A 684 -39.50 100.10 76.29
C THR A 684 -39.05 100.16 77.76
N TYR A 685 -39.49 101.12 78.57
CA TYR A 685 -39.05 101.31 79.97
C TYR A 685 -40.23 101.64 80.90
N ASP A 686 -40.30 101.00 82.08
CA ASP A 686 -41.38 101.15 83.08
C ASP A 686 -40.87 101.78 84.39
N ASP A 687 -41.29 103.02 84.65
CA ASP A 687 -40.92 103.81 85.82
C ASP A 687 -41.51 103.29 87.15
N ALA A 688 -42.57 102.46 87.13
CA ALA A 688 -43.24 102.01 88.36
C ALA A 688 -42.58 100.77 88.99
N THR A 689 -42.06 99.86 88.17
CA THR A 689 -41.39 98.62 88.60
C THR A 689 -39.87 98.72 88.57
N GLY A 690 -39.33 99.80 87.98
CA GLY A 690 -37.91 99.98 87.74
C GLY A 690 -37.34 99.02 86.69
N VAL A 691 -38.21 98.36 85.91
CA VAL A 691 -37.85 97.36 84.90
C VAL A 691 -37.76 98.01 83.51
N VAL A 692 -36.64 97.80 82.82
CA VAL A 692 -36.49 98.12 81.38
C VAL A 692 -36.98 96.89 80.59
N GLY A 693 -38.04 97.03 79.80
CA GLY A 693 -38.67 95.94 79.04
C GLY A 693 -38.36 95.99 77.55
N VAL A 694 -37.62 95.02 77.03
CA VAL A 694 -37.46 94.87 75.58
C VAL A 694 -38.52 93.94 75.02
N ALA A 695 -39.36 94.49 74.16
CA ALA A 695 -40.45 93.87 73.43
C ALA A 695 -41.57 93.39 74.35
N GLY A 696 -41.79 94.09 75.47
CA GLY A 696 -42.74 93.70 76.53
C GLY A 696 -44.20 93.57 76.07
N SER A 697 -44.56 94.12 74.90
CA SER A 697 -45.88 94.03 74.27
C SER A 697 -45.93 93.21 72.97
N LYS A 698 -44.82 92.55 72.57
CA LYS A 698 -44.72 91.66 71.39
C LYS A 698 -44.29 90.27 71.80
N GLY A 699 -44.92 89.25 71.22
CA GLY A 699 -44.33 87.91 71.22
C GLY A 699 -43.00 87.92 70.45
N GLY A 700 -41.99 87.25 70.99
CA GLY A 700 -40.65 87.15 70.42
C GLY A 700 -39.66 86.71 71.50
N THR A 701 -38.72 85.84 71.18
CA THR A 701 -37.84 85.19 72.15
C THR A 701 -36.40 85.73 72.11
N THR A 702 -36.15 86.90 71.50
CA THR A 702 -34.79 87.42 71.25
C THR A 702 -34.74 88.95 71.22
N VAL A 703 -33.64 89.52 71.73
CA VAL A 703 -33.35 90.96 71.84
C VAL A 703 -31.88 91.23 71.45
N ASP A 704 -31.64 92.24 70.61
CA ASP A 704 -30.29 92.62 70.11
C ASP A 704 -29.90 94.06 70.53
N PHE A 705 -28.68 94.24 71.03
CA PHE A 705 -28.16 95.49 71.61
C PHE A 705 -26.95 96.10 70.86
N ALA A 706 -26.59 95.56 69.70
CA ALA A 706 -25.49 96.09 68.89
C ALA A 706 -25.71 97.57 68.47
N GLY A 707 -24.62 98.33 68.42
CA GLY A 707 -24.59 99.77 68.08
C GLY A 707 -23.88 100.09 66.80
N VAL A 708 -23.76 101.37 66.44
CA VAL A 708 -22.89 101.84 65.36
C VAL A 708 -21.97 102.94 65.91
N ASN A 709 -20.69 102.92 65.54
CA ASN A 709 -19.75 103.98 65.94
C ASN A 709 -19.91 105.21 65.02
N ALA A 710 -19.18 106.31 65.28
CA ALA A 710 -19.27 107.54 64.47
C ALA A 710 -18.96 107.33 62.95
N SER A 711 -18.53 106.13 62.54
CA SER A 711 -18.29 105.70 61.15
C SER A 711 -19.34 104.72 60.57
N GLY A 712 -20.43 104.40 61.27
CA GLY A 712 -21.51 103.53 60.76
C GLY A 712 -21.19 102.03 60.74
N ALA A 713 -20.02 101.61 61.25
CA ALA A 713 -19.71 100.21 61.51
C ALA A 713 -20.53 99.74 62.71
N ALA A 714 -21.33 98.69 62.51
CA ALA A 714 -21.96 97.95 63.59
C ALA A 714 -20.87 97.58 64.61
N VAL A 715 -21.05 98.00 65.85
CA VAL A 715 -20.17 97.79 66.99
C VAL A 715 -20.96 97.14 68.11
N ASP A 716 -20.53 95.96 68.53
CA ASP A 716 -21.14 95.24 69.64
C ASP A 716 -21.03 96.06 70.93
N ARG A 717 -22.17 96.33 71.58
CA ARG A 717 -22.19 97.08 72.84
C ARG A 717 -21.99 96.12 73.99
N LYS A 718 -20.88 96.30 74.71
CA LYS A 718 -20.63 95.52 75.93
C LYS A 718 -21.71 95.86 76.96
N LEU A 719 -22.54 94.89 77.28
CA LEU A 719 -23.41 94.96 78.46
C LEU A 719 -22.51 94.80 79.69
N THR A 720 -22.26 95.91 80.39
CA THR A 720 -21.38 95.92 81.58
C THR A 720 -22.21 95.98 82.85
N SER A 721 -21.61 95.56 83.97
CA SER A 721 -22.27 95.45 85.28
C SER A 721 -23.40 94.40 85.35
N VAL A 722 -23.34 93.38 84.47
CA VAL A 722 -24.19 92.20 84.55
C VAL A 722 -23.72 91.32 85.72
N ALA A 723 -24.59 91.09 86.71
CA ALA A 723 -24.30 90.19 87.83
C ALA A 723 -24.03 88.75 87.33
N ALA A 724 -23.32 87.92 88.09
CA ALA A 724 -23.13 86.53 87.69
C ALA A 724 -24.49 85.80 87.76
N GLY A 725 -24.99 85.36 86.61
CA GLY A 725 -26.27 84.64 86.52
C GLY A 725 -26.17 83.26 87.15
N GLU A 726 -27.27 82.74 87.69
CA GLU A 726 -27.28 81.38 88.22
C GLU A 726 -27.09 80.34 87.10
N LEU A 727 -26.18 79.38 87.29
CA LEU A 727 -25.90 78.29 86.35
C LEU A 727 -26.74 77.06 86.72
N ALA A 728 -28.04 77.10 86.41
CA ALA A 728 -29.01 76.02 86.61
C ALA A 728 -29.78 75.74 85.31
N VAL A 729 -30.37 74.55 85.17
CA VAL A 729 -30.98 74.07 83.91
C VAL A 729 -32.17 74.91 83.43
N ASP A 730 -32.83 75.62 84.33
CA ASP A 730 -34.01 76.45 84.10
C ASP A 730 -33.77 77.96 84.33
N SER A 731 -32.53 78.36 84.60
CA SER A 731 -32.15 79.77 84.77
C SER A 731 -32.27 80.53 83.44
N THR A 732 -32.93 81.68 83.48
CA THR A 732 -33.03 82.62 82.34
C THR A 732 -32.07 83.81 82.47
N ASP A 733 -31.17 83.77 83.44
CA ASP A 733 -30.24 84.86 83.72
C ASP A 733 -29.12 84.93 82.68
N ALA A 734 -28.68 86.15 82.36
CA ALA A 734 -27.55 86.36 81.49
C ALA A 734 -26.23 85.99 82.21
N VAL A 735 -25.39 85.17 81.57
CA VAL A 735 -24.04 84.85 82.06
C VAL A 735 -23.07 85.99 81.77
N ASN A 736 -22.17 86.27 82.70
CA ASN A 736 -21.20 87.36 82.54
C ASN A 736 -19.80 86.86 82.12
N GLY A 737 -18.89 87.81 81.87
CA GLY A 737 -17.56 87.52 81.34
C GLY A 737 -16.69 86.62 82.22
N SER A 738 -16.85 86.62 83.56
CA SER A 738 -16.05 85.73 84.42
C SER A 738 -16.50 84.27 84.33
N GLN A 739 -17.80 84.02 84.15
CA GLN A 739 -18.36 82.67 83.99
C GLN A 739 -17.96 82.06 82.63
N LEU A 740 -18.00 82.87 81.56
CA LEU A 740 -17.56 82.43 80.23
C LEU A 740 -16.04 82.25 80.17
N PHE A 741 -15.25 83.09 80.85
CA PHE A 741 -13.80 82.96 80.88
C PHE A 741 -13.34 81.64 81.53
N ALA A 742 -13.91 81.26 82.68
CA ALA A 742 -13.61 79.98 83.33
C ALA A 742 -13.97 78.77 82.45
N THR A 743 -15.09 78.85 81.72
CA THR A 743 -15.45 77.84 80.72
C THR A 743 -14.44 77.80 79.57
N ASN A 744 -13.97 78.96 79.09
CA ASN A 744 -12.99 79.05 78.02
C ASN A 744 -11.60 78.53 78.40
N GLU A 745 -11.17 78.66 79.66
CA GLU A 745 -9.93 78.01 80.11
C GLU A 745 -10.05 76.47 80.06
N ASN A 746 -11.18 75.91 80.47
CA ASN A 746 -11.44 74.47 80.33
C ASN A 746 -11.51 74.03 78.86
N VAL A 747 -12.11 74.84 77.98
CA VAL A 747 -12.13 74.58 76.53
C VAL A 747 -10.72 74.67 75.93
N ALA A 748 -9.90 75.64 76.33
CA ALA A 748 -8.50 75.76 75.86
C ALA A 748 -7.63 74.57 76.29
N GLN A 749 -7.85 74.06 77.51
CA GLN A 749 -7.22 72.82 77.97
C GLN A 749 -7.69 71.61 77.14
N ASN A 750 -8.99 71.53 76.82
CA ASN A 750 -9.51 70.51 75.90
C ASN A 750 -8.92 70.65 74.50
N THR A 751 -8.74 71.86 73.96
CA THR A 751 -8.08 72.10 72.68
C THR A 751 -6.63 71.61 72.68
N THR A 752 -5.89 71.86 73.77
CA THR A 752 -4.52 71.36 73.93
C THR A 752 -4.50 69.83 73.97
N ASN A 753 -5.42 69.21 74.71
CA ASN A 753 -5.56 67.76 74.77
C ASN A 753 -5.93 67.16 73.40
N ILE A 754 -6.84 67.81 72.66
CA ILE A 754 -7.24 67.41 71.31
C ILE A 754 -6.07 67.55 70.34
N SER A 755 -5.27 68.62 70.41
CA SER A 755 -4.08 68.80 69.56
C SER A 755 -2.99 67.75 69.85
N ASN A 756 -2.80 67.38 71.12
CA ASN A 756 -1.91 66.27 71.48
C ASN A 756 -2.43 64.92 70.99
N LEU A 757 -3.76 64.70 71.03
CA LEU A 757 -4.38 63.53 70.44
C LEU A 757 -4.23 63.53 68.92
N ASP A 758 -4.43 64.67 68.26
CA ASP A 758 -4.27 64.86 66.81
C ASP A 758 -2.84 64.54 66.38
N GLY A 759 -1.82 65.11 67.03
CA GLY A 759 -0.42 64.77 66.74
C GLY A 759 -0.09 63.28 66.92
N ARG A 760 -0.65 62.63 67.96
CA ARG A 760 -0.51 61.17 68.14
C ARG A 760 -1.27 60.39 67.07
N VAL A 761 -2.44 60.86 66.65
CA VAL A 761 -3.23 60.26 65.57
C VAL A 761 -2.51 60.42 64.23
N THR A 762 -1.94 61.58 63.92
CA THR A 762 -1.13 61.80 62.70
C THR A 762 0.11 60.90 62.68
N VAL A 763 0.81 60.74 63.80
CA VAL A 763 1.94 59.79 63.89
C VAL A 763 1.44 58.35 63.72
N ASN A 764 0.32 57.99 64.34
CA ASN A 764 -0.27 56.67 64.15
C ASN A 764 -0.75 56.46 62.70
N GLU A 765 -1.31 57.46 62.04
CA GLU A 765 -1.70 57.42 60.62
C GLU A 765 -0.47 57.22 59.74
N GLY A 766 0.62 57.96 59.95
CA GLY A 766 1.87 57.76 59.22
C GLY A 766 2.50 56.37 59.42
N ASN A 767 2.48 55.89 60.66
CA ASN A 767 2.93 54.53 60.98
C ASN A 767 2.03 53.46 60.35
N ILE A 768 0.71 53.63 60.41
CA ILE A 768 -0.27 52.73 59.80
C ILE A 768 -0.15 52.75 58.29
N THR A 769 0.06 53.91 57.66
CA THR A 769 0.31 54.01 56.21
C THR A 769 1.60 53.30 55.84
N THR A 770 2.69 53.48 56.60
CA THR A 770 3.96 52.78 56.33
C THR A 770 3.83 51.27 56.51
N ILE A 771 3.13 50.83 57.57
CA ILE A 771 2.83 49.42 57.82
C ILE A 771 1.95 48.87 56.70
N ASN A 772 0.92 49.60 56.28
CA ASN A 772 0.03 49.20 55.20
C ASN A 772 0.78 49.15 53.88
N THR A 773 1.62 50.12 53.51
CA THR A 773 2.42 50.06 52.29
C THR A 773 3.39 48.88 52.28
N ARG A 774 3.99 48.53 53.43
CA ARG A 774 4.83 47.33 53.54
C ARG A 774 4.01 46.04 53.53
N LEU A 775 2.82 46.04 54.13
CA LEU A 775 1.92 44.90 54.16
C LEU A 775 1.29 44.65 52.79
N ASP A 776 0.90 45.71 52.09
CA ASP A 776 0.45 45.71 50.71
C ASP A 776 1.58 45.16 49.82
N GLY A 777 2.81 45.66 49.99
CA GLY A 777 4.00 45.12 49.31
C GLY A 777 4.30 43.64 49.61
N LEU A 778 4.00 43.16 50.82
CA LEU A 778 4.11 41.74 51.17
C LEU A 778 2.92 40.91 50.64
N ALA A 779 1.74 41.53 50.50
CA ALA A 779 0.50 40.88 50.07
C ALA A 779 0.38 40.80 48.55
N ASP A 780 0.89 41.79 47.82
CA ASP A 780 1.00 41.82 46.37
C ASP A 780 2.30 41.15 45.86
N GLY A 781 3.22 40.83 46.77
CA GLY A 781 4.47 40.14 46.46
C GLY A 781 5.57 41.05 45.90
N THR A 782 5.43 42.37 45.95
CA THR A 782 6.46 43.32 45.48
C THR A 782 7.58 43.59 46.50
N ALA A 783 7.45 43.12 47.75
CA ALA A 783 8.44 43.25 48.82
C ALA A 783 8.59 41.96 49.66
N GLY A 784 9.83 41.54 49.94
CA GLY A 784 10.14 40.34 50.74
C GLY A 784 11.34 39.55 50.20
N LEU A 785 11.53 38.30 50.69
CA LEU A 785 12.54 37.38 50.14
C LEU A 785 12.07 36.70 48.85
N VAL A 786 10.76 36.54 48.65
CA VAL A 786 10.19 36.06 47.40
C VAL A 786 9.40 37.22 46.84
N THR A 787 9.80 37.70 45.66
CA THR A 787 9.17 38.84 45.00
C THR A 787 8.59 38.42 43.67
N TYR A 788 7.47 39.00 43.27
CA TYR A 788 6.83 38.80 41.99
C TYR A 788 6.85 40.11 41.19
N ASP A 789 7.38 40.06 39.97
CA ASP A 789 7.43 41.21 39.08
C ASP A 789 6.33 41.09 38.01
N ASP A 790 5.29 41.91 38.14
CA ASP A 790 4.15 41.96 37.22
C ASP A 790 4.54 42.36 35.79
N ALA A 791 5.66 43.06 35.58
CA ALA A 791 6.10 43.49 34.25
C ALA A 791 6.78 42.36 33.47
N THR A 792 7.46 41.43 34.16
CA THR A 792 8.21 40.32 33.53
C THR A 792 7.56 38.95 33.78
N GLY A 793 6.62 38.86 34.72
CA GLY A 793 6.00 37.61 35.17
C GLY A 793 6.94 36.70 35.98
N VAL A 794 8.11 37.20 36.39
CA VAL A 794 9.15 36.42 37.07
C VAL A 794 8.93 36.43 38.58
N VAL A 795 8.94 35.24 39.20
CA VAL A 795 9.04 35.09 40.66
C VAL A 795 10.52 35.01 41.03
N GLY A 796 11.06 36.08 41.60
CA GLY A 796 12.43 36.15 42.11
C GLY A 796 12.52 35.64 43.54
N VAL A 797 13.33 34.61 43.79
CA VAL A 797 13.67 34.17 45.16
C VAL A 797 15.03 34.76 45.53
N ALA A 798 15.05 35.60 46.56
CA ALA A 798 16.20 36.35 47.05
C ALA A 798 16.88 37.24 45.99
N GLY A 799 16.15 37.73 44.99
CA GLY A 799 16.74 38.44 43.83
C GLY A 799 17.52 39.72 44.14
N SER A 800 17.31 40.35 45.31
CA SER A 800 18.07 41.51 45.79
C SER A 800 19.19 41.16 46.78
N LYS A 801 19.46 39.86 46.99
CA LYS A 801 20.46 39.30 47.92
C LYS A 801 21.36 38.30 47.18
N GLY A 802 22.62 38.20 47.56
CA GLY A 802 23.54 37.21 46.99
C GLY A 802 23.36 35.80 47.58
N GLY A 803 23.84 34.78 46.87
CA GLY A 803 23.83 33.37 47.29
C GLY A 803 23.62 32.42 46.11
N SER A 804 24.28 31.27 46.08
CA SER A 804 24.19 30.29 44.97
C SER A 804 23.22 29.12 45.27
N THR A 805 22.53 29.16 46.41
CA THR A 805 21.76 28.03 46.91
C THR A 805 20.40 28.51 47.44
N VAL A 806 19.33 27.88 46.96
CA VAL A 806 18.01 27.93 47.57
C VAL A 806 17.74 26.59 48.22
N ASP A 807 17.64 26.56 49.56
CA ASP A 807 17.40 25.32 50.31
C ASP A 807 15.90 25.12 50.57
N PHE A 808 15.31 24.11 49.93
CA PHE A 808 13.91 23.73 50.13
C PHE A 808 13.69 22.69 51.24
N THR A 809 14.73 22.29 51.99
CA THR A 809 14.61 21.33 53.09
C THR A 809 13.73 21.86 54.23
N GLY A 810 12.98 20.95 54.86
CA GLY A 810 12.12 21.24 56.00
C GLY A 810 12.52 20.45 57.24
N THR A 811 11.73 20.60 58.31
CA THR A 811 11.91 19.84 59.56
C THR A 811 11.75 18.32 59.38
N ALA A 812 11.19 17.87 58.26
CA ALA A 812 11.08 16.47 57.86
C ALA A 812 12.10 16.03 56.78
N GLY A 813 13.08 16.88 56.45
CA GLY A 813 14.09 16.62 55.39
C GLY A 813 13.78 17.28 54.04
N ALA A 814 14.38 16.78 52.97
CA ALA A 814 14.23 17.33 51.61
C ALA A 814 12.77 17.33 51.12
N ARG A 815 12.36 18.40 50.42
CA ARG A 815 11.00 18.53 49.86
C ARG A 815 10.99 18.30 48.35
N LYS A 816 9.91 17.71 47.83
CA LYS A 816 9.67 17.58 46.39
C LYS A 816 9.21 18.93 45.82
N VAL A 817 9.96 19.48 44.87
CA VAL A 817 9.56 20.68 44.12
C VAL A 817 8.69 20.24 42.95
N THR A 818 7.42 20.64 42.93
CA THR A 818 6.41 20.24 41.93
C THR A 818 5.82 21.46 41.23
N GLY A 819 5.31 21.30 40.01
CA GLY A 819 4.84 22.43 39.18
C GLY A 819 5.95 23.10 38.36
N VAL A 820 7.12 22.46 38.26
CA VAL A 820 8.23 22.88 37.40
C VAL A 820 7.87 22.55 35.95
N ALA A 821 7.80 23.57 35.10
CA ALA A 821 7.65 23.41 33.65
C ALA A 821 8.82 22.60 33.06
N GLU A 822 8.70 22.09 31.84
CA GLU A 822 9.81 21.40 31.19
C GLU A 822 10.91 22.41 30.88
N GLY A 823 12.08 22.26 31.53
CA GLY A 823 13.23 23.15 31.30
C GLY A 823 13.87 22.90 29.94
N GLU A 824 14.53 23.90 29.35
CA GLU A 824 15.22 23.69 28.09
C GLU A 824 16.36 22.66 28.23
N VAL A 825 16.35 21.59 27.40
CA VAL A 825 17.40 20.55 27.40
C VAL A 825 18.45 20.90 26.32
N ALA A 826 19.29 21.88 26.62
CA ALA A 826 20.40 22.34 25.78
C ALA A 826 21.68 22.55 26.59
N ALA A 827 22.84 22.53 25.92
CA ALA A 827 24.12 22.75 26.59
C ALA A 827 24.21 24.20 27.10
N GLY A 828 24.37 24.37 28.42
CA GLY A 828 24.42 25.68 29.08
C GLY A 828 23.07 26.19 29.61
N SER A 829 21.99 25.41 29.48
CA SER A 829 20.71 25.72 30.13
C SER A 829 20.83 25.65 31.66
N GLU A 830 20.30 26.67 32.34
CA GLU A 830 20.20 26.74 33.80
C GLU A 830 18.79 26.35 34.29
N ASP A 831 17.90 25.91 33.39
CA ASP A 831 16.55 25.51 33.72
C ASP A 831 16.52 24.18 34.49
N ALA A 832 15.65 24.08 35.48
CA ALA A 832 15.42 22.84 36.20
C ALA A 832 14.65 21.83 35.31
N VAL A 833 15.21 20.64 35.11
CA VAL A 833 14.51 19.54 34.45
C VAL A 833 13.53 18.85 35.39
N ASN A 834 12.35 18.48 34.89
CA ASN A 834 11.31 17.86 35.71
C ASN A 834 11.23 16.33 35.50
N GLY A 835 10.29 15.71 36.21
CA GLY A 835 10.08 14.25 36.15
C GLY A 835 9.63 13.72 34.79
N SER A 836 8.91 14.50 33.95
CA SER A 836 8.50 14.02 32.61
C SER A 836 9.68 13.95 31.65
N GLN A 837 10.62 14.89 31.72
CA GLN A 837 11.82 14.89 30.89
C GLN A 837 12.78 13.75 31.26
N LEU A 838 12.95 13.49 32.56
CA LEU A 838 13.72 12.34 33.04
C LEU A 838 13.00 11.02 32.72
N ALA A 839 11.67 10.95 32.85
CA ALA A 839 10.89 9.77 32.46
C ALA A 839 11.00 9.50 30.96
N ALA A 840 10.92 10.51 30.09
CA ALA A 840 11.13 10.34 28.65
C ALA A 840 12.54 9.82 28.31
N THR A 841 13.55 10.25 29.07
CA THR A 841 14.91 9.70 28.96
C THR A 841 14.94 8.24 29.42
N ASN A 842 14.32 7.92 30.56
CA ASN A 842 14.24 6.57 31.10
C ASN A 842 13.46 5.61 30.18
N ASP A 843 12.38 6.07 29.55
CA ASP A 843 11.59 5.29 28.58
C ASP A 843 12.43 4.97 27.34
N ARG A 844 13.24 5.93 26.86
CA ARG A 844 14.21 5.69 25.77
C ARG A 844 15.29 4.70 26.17
N VAL A 845 15.77 4.75 27.41
CA VAL A 845 16.73 3.78 27.95
C VAL A 845 16.08 2.41 28.07
N ALA A 846 14.88 2.29 28.63
CA ALA A 846 14.14 1.04 28.75
C ALA A 846 13.77 0.42 27.39
N ALA A 847 13.42 1.25 26.40
CA ALA A 847 13.23 0.79 25.02
C ALA A 847 14.55 0.29 24.42
N THR A 848 15.67 0.93 24.74
CA THR A 848 17.00 0.48 24.33
C THR A 848 17.36 -0.85 25.00
N GLU A 849 17.11 -1.01 26.30
CA GLU A 849 17.29 -2.27 27.04
C GLU A 849 16.42 -3.40 26.48
N THR A 850 15.17 -3.10 26.12
CA THR A 850 14.26 -4.04 25.45
C THR A 850 14.78 -4.42 24.07
N ASN A 851 15.25 -3.46 23.28
CA ASN A 851 15.87 -3.72 21.97
C ASN A 851 17.14 -4.57 22.09
N ILE A 852 17.97 -4.32 23.12
CA ILE A 852 19.15 -5.13 23.41
C ILE A 852 18.75 -6.55 23.81
N THR A 853 17.73 -6.72 24.66
CA THR A 853 17.21 -8.04 25.06
C THR A 853 16.61 -8.80 23.87
N ASN A 854 15.88 -8.11 22.99
CA ASN A 854 15.36 -8.70 21.75
C ASN A 854 16.48 -9.08 20.79
N LEU A 855 17.54 -8.28 20.72
CA LEU A 855 18.72 -8.59 19.92
C LEU A 855 19.46 -9.80 20.51
N ASP A 856 19.61 -9.88 21.83
CA ASP A 856 20.19 -11.01 22.55
C ASP A 856 19.38 -12.30 22.33
N GLY A 857 18.05 -12.23 22.40
CA GLY A 857 17.17 -13.36 22.06
C GLY A 857 17.28 -13.78 20.59
N ARG A 858 17.36 -12.84 19.66
CA ARG A 858 17.59 -13.13 18.23
C ARG A 858 18.97 -13.72 17.97
N VAL A 859 20.01 -13.24 18.67
CA VAL A 859 21.38 -13.76 18.57
C VAL A 859 21.42 -15.17 19.14
N THR A 860 20.80 -15.43 20.29
CA THR A 860 20.68 -16.77 20.87
C THR A 860 19.93 -17.73 19.94
N THR A 861 18.81 -17.29 19.33
CA THR A 861 18.10 -18.07 18.31
C THR A 861 18.97 -18.33 17.09
N ASN A 862 19.66 -17.32 16.59
CA ASN A 862 20.58 -17.47 15.46
C ASN A 862 21.75 -18.41 15.79
N GLU A 863 22.31 -18.36 17.00
CA GLU A 863 23.35 -19.30 17.46
C GLU A 863 22.82 -20.74 17.51
N GLY A 864 21.58 -20.93 17.99
CA GLY A 864 20.89 -22.22 17.96
C GLY A 864 20.62 -22.71 16.53
N ASP A 865 20.10 -21.85 15.66
CA ASP A 865 19.81 -22.16 14.25
C ASP A 865 21.09 -22.45 13.47
N ILE A 866 22.17 -21.70 13.69
CA ILE A 866 23.49 -21.94 13.08
C ILE A 866 24.07 -23.27 13.58
N THR A 867 23.90 -23.60 14.86
CA THR A 867 24.32 -24.90 15.40
C THR A 867 23.51 -26.05 14.80
N ASN A 868 22.19 -25.90 14.70
CA ASN A 868 21.30 -26.86 14.05
C ASN A 868 21.64 -27.02 12.57
N LEU A 869 21.87 -25.92 11.85
CA LEU A 869 22.28 -25.95 10.45
C LEU A 869 23.65 -26.62 10.29
N THR A 870 24.58 -26.36 11.21
CA THR A 870 25.88 -27.05 11.25
C THR A 870 25.70 -28.55 11.46
N SER A 871 24.80 -28.97 12.35
CA SER A 871 24.45 -30.39 12.54
C SER A 871 23.83 -30.98 11.27
N VAL A 872 22.83 -30.32 10.68
CA VAL A 872 22.18 -30.76 9.43
C VAL A 872 23.18 -30.85 8.28
N VAL A 873 24.10 -29.89 8.17
CA VAL A 873 25.16 -29.90 7.15
C VAL A 873 26.15 -31.03 7.39
N ASN A 874 26.54 -31.29 8.64
CA ASN A 874 27.39 -32.43 8.99
C ASN A 874 26.70 -33.77 8.73
N ASP A 875 25.40 -33.87 9.03
CA ASP A 875 24.59 -35.06 8.79
C ASP A 875 24.36 -35.26 7.27
N LEU A 876 24.17 -34.20 6.50
CA LEU A 876 24.07 -34.27 5.04
C LEU A 876 25.44 -34.63 4.42
N SER A 877 26.53 -34.08 4.95
CA SER A 877 27.89 -34.38 4.48
C SER A 877 28.34 -35.80 4.82
N SER A 878 27.84 -36.37 5.91
CA SER A 878 28.10 -37.76 6.30
C SER A 878 27.09 -38.76 5.71
N GLY A 879 26.03 -38.27 5.06
CA GLY A 879 24.94 -39.10 4.53
C GLY A 879 23.96 -39.60 5.61
N ALA A 880 24.03 -39.10 6.84
CA ALA A 880 23.11 -39.45 7.92
C ALA A 880 21.73 -38.76 7.80
N ALA A 881 21.62 -37.66 7.05
CA ALA A 881 20.36 -36.94 6.80
C ALA A 881 20.14 -36.61 5.31
N GLY A 882 18.88 -36.57 4.86
CA GLY A 882 18.50 -36.27 3.47
C GLY A 882 17.45 -37.25 2.90
N LEU A 883 17.13 -37.13 1.61
CA LEU A 883 16.29 -38.10 0.90
C LEU A 883 17.06 -39.38 0.53
N VAL A 884 18.38 -39.33 0.47
CA VAL A 884 19.22 -40.52 0.30
C VAL A 884 20.17 -40.53 1.48
N THR A 885 20.01 -41.51 2.36
CA THR A 885 20.84 -41.67 3.56
C THR A 885 21.64 -42.95 3.51
N ILE A 886 22.74 -43.00 4.26
CA ILE A 886 23.57 -44.17 4.42
C ILE A 886 23.52 -44.54 5.90
N ASP A 887 23.02 -45.73 6.21
CA ASP A 887 23.08 -46.24 7.58
C ASP A 887 24.53 -46.59 7.91
N GLY A 888 25.16 -45.80 8.79
CA GLY A 888 26.56 -45.98 9.19
C GLY A 888 26.86 -47.31 9.89
N THR A 889 25.83 -48.06 10.32
CA THR A 889 25.96 -49.35 11.00
C THR A 889 25.88 -50.53 10.03
N THR A 890 24.98 -50.45 9.03
CA THR A 890 24.74 -51.54 8.06
C THR A 890 25.36 -51.28 6.69
N GLY A 891 25.72 -50.03 6.39
CA GLY A 891 26.19 -49.59 5.08
C GLY A 891 25.08 -49.45 4.03
N ASN A 892 23.81 -49.67 4.41
CA ASN A 892 22.69 -49.63 3.47
C ASN A 892 22.41 -48.19 3.03
N VAL A 893 22.28 -48.01 1.71
CA VAL A 893 21.82 -46.74 1.11
C VAL A 893 20.30 -46.75 1.06
N ASN A 894 19.67 -45.95 1.90
CA ASN A 894 18.22 -45.84 2.00
C ASN A 894 17.73 -44.64 1.17
N VAL A 895 16.81 -44.87 0.23
CA VAL A 895 16.19 -43.80 -0.56
C VAL A 895 14.78 -43.53 -0.04
N ALA A 896 14.57 -42.31 0.45
CA ALA A 896 13.32 -41.75 0.96
C ALA A 896 12.63 -42.61 2.04
N ALA A 897 13.37 -43.43 2.79
CA ALA A 897 12.80 -44.39 3.75
C ALA A 897 11.95 -43.73 4.86
N GLY A 898 12.21 -42.46 5.20
CA GLY A 898 11.43 -41.67 6.15
C GLY A 898 10.24 -40.90 5.54
N LYS A 899 9.94 -41.09 4.26
CA LYS A 899 8.88 -40.38 3.51
C LYS A 899 7.95 -41.40 2.84
N ALA A 900 6.67 -41.09 2.78
CA ALA A 900 5.71 -41.88 2.03
C ALA A 900 5.87 -41.65 0.52
N GLY A 901 5.75 -42.71 -0.28
CA GLY A 901 5.83 -42.69 -1.74
C GLY A 901 5.95 -44.10 -2.28
N SER A 902 5.33 -44.38 -3.43
CA SER A 902 5.33 -45.70 -4.06
C SER A 902 6.20 -45.78 -5.32
N ALA A 903 6.93 -44.70 -5.66
CA ALA A 903 7.75 -44.61 -6.86
C ALA A 903 9.05 -43.88 -6.58
N VAL A 904 10.15 -44.40 -7.13
CA VAL A 904 11.43 -43.70 -7.26
C VAL A 904 11.67 -43.54 -8.76
N ASP A 905 11.57 -42.31 -9.25
CA ASP A 905 11.74 -41.99 -10.66
C ASP A 905 13.21 -41.65 -10.97
N PHE A 906 13.86 -42.49 -11.77
CA PHE A 906 15.24 -42.29 -12.21
C PHE A 906 15.34 -41.64 -13.59
N THR A 907 14.22 -41.27 -14.22
CA THR A 907 14.21 -40.55 -15.50
C THR A 907 14.97 -39.22 -15.36
N GLY A 908 15.74 -38.90 -16.39
CA GLY A 908 16.49 -37.66 -16.51
C GLY A 908 15.93 -36.77 -17.60
N THR A 909 16.58 -35.62 -17.79
CA THR A 909 16.32 -34.76 -18.95
C THR A 909 16.60 -35.47 -20.29
N ASP A 910 17.40 -36.54 -20.27
CA ASP A 910 17.72 -37.38 -21.43
C ASP A 910 16.82 -38.64 -21.52
N GLY A 911 15.74 -38.71 -20.73
CA GLY A 911 14.82 -39.85 -20.69
C GLY A 911 15.19 -40.90 -19.63
N GLU A 912 14.70 -42.13 -19.81
CA GLU A 912 14.92 -43.24 -18.89
C GLU A 912 16.42 -43.57 -18.69
N ARG A 913 16.84 -43.79 -17.44
CA ARG A 913 18.24 -44.12 -17.11
C ARG A 913 18.41 -45.61 -16.84
N ARG A 914 19.53 -46.16 -17.32
CA ARG A 914 19.93 -47.55 -17.03
C ARG A 914 20.54 -47.64 -15.62
N LEU A 915 19.89 -48.34 -14.70
CA LEU A 915 20.48 -48.70 -13.41
C LEU A 915 21.52 -49.82 -13.61
N THR A 916 22.78 -49.57 -13.28
CA THR A 916 23.89 -50.52 -13.38
C THR A 916 24.56 -50.67 -12.01
N GLY A 917 25.29 -51.78 -11.77
CA GLY A 917 25.82 -52.12 -10.45
C GLY A 917 24.80 -52.71 -9.48
N VAL A 918 23.62 -53.09 -9.97
CA VAL A 918 22.58 -53.78 -9.19
C VAL A 918 22.96 -55.27 -9.07
N ALA A 919 22.98 -55.80 -7.84
CA ALA A 919 23.19 -57.23 -7.59
C ALA A 919 21.95 -58.05 -8.00
N ASN A 920 22.11 -59.35 -8.24
CA ASN A 920 20.98 -60.22 -8.57
C ASN A 920 19.97 -60.27 -7.42
N GLY A 921 18.71 -59.95 -7.70
CA GLY A 921 17.63 -59.96 -6.73
C GLY A 921 17.33 -61.36 -6.19
N THR A 922 17.15 -61.49 -4.89
CA THR A 922 16.87 -62.77 -4.21
C THR A 922 15.55 -62.77 -3.46
N ALA A 923 15.03 -61.59 -3.09
CA ALA A 923 13.69 -61.39 -2.56
C ALA A 923 12.73 -60.85 -3.64
N ASP A 924 11.43 -61.05 -3.47
CA ASP A 924 10.40 -60.60 -4.41
C ASP A 924 10.37 -59.07 -4.62
N SER A 925 10.93 -58.31 -3.66
CA SER A 925 11.04 -56.85 -3.70
C SER A 925 12.33 -56.33 -4.35
N ASP A 926 13.25 -57.23 -4.74
CA ASP A 926 14.52 -56.84 -5.32
C ASP A 926 14.38 -56.56 -6.82
N ALA A 927 15.17 -55.61 -7.33
CA ALA A 927 15.26 -55.38 -8.77
C ALA A 927 15.97 -56.56 -9.46
N VAL A 928 15.34 -57.12 -10.49
CA VAL A 928 15.93 -58.19 -11.30
C VAL A 928 16.96 -57.65 -12.28
N THR A 929 18.14 -58.26 -12.33
CA THR A 929 19.19 -57.85 -13.28
C THR A 929 18.97 -58.47 -14.66
N VAL A 930 19.55 -57.87 -15.70
CA VAL A 930 19.58 -58.47 -17.05
C VAL A 930 20.28 -59.84 -17.04
N ALA A 931 21.21 -60.08 -16.10
CA ALA A 931 21.83 -61.40 -15.93
C ALA A 931 20.82 -62.46 -15.45
N GLN A 932 19.92 -62.11 -14.53
CA GLN A 932 18.84 -63.02 -14.11
C GLN A 932 17.83 -63.25 -15.23
N LEU A 933 17.48 -62.22 -15.99
CA LEU A 933 16.59 -62.33 -17.14
C LEU A 933 17.20 -63.17 -18.28
N LYS A 934 18.53 -63.13 -18.47
CA LYS A 934 19.27 -64.03 -19.36
C LYS A 934 19.25 -65.47 -18.83
N SER A 935 19.42 -65.65 -17.51
CA SER A 935 19.37 -66.98 -16.89
C SER A 935 17.99 -67.64 -16.96
N SER A 936 16.91 -66.85 -17.05
CA SER A 936 15.54 -67.36 -17.23
C SER A 936 15.18 -67.69 -18.68
N GLY A 937 16.08 -67.43 -19.64
CA GLY A 937 15.91 -67.81 -21.05
C GLY A 937 14.97 -66.91 -21.86
N LEU A 938 14.55 -65.76 -21.30
CA LEU A 938 13.60 -64.84 -21.95
C LEU A 938 14.27 -63.78 -22.85
N VAL A 939 15.59 -63.61 -22.77
CA VAL A 939 16.36 -62.66 -23.58
C VAL A 939 17.67 -63.27 -24.09
N ASP A 940 18.12 -62.84 -25.27
CA ASP A 940 19.30 -63.35 -25.94
C ASP A 940 20.57 -63.04 -25.11
N PRO A 941 21.42 -64.05 -24.83
CA PRO A 941 22.66 -63.85 -24.08
C PRO A 941 23.62 -62.82 -24.70
N ASN A 942 23.58 -62.61 -26.02
CA ASN A 942 24.56 -61.82 -26.77
C ASN A 942 24.14 -60.37 -27.01
N ASP A 943 22.85 -60.08 -27.20
CA ASP A 943 22.36 -58.73 -27.54
C ASP A 943 21.23 -58.20 -26.63
N GLY A 944 20.70 -59.03 -25.73
CA GLY A 944 19.68 -58.62 -24.76
C GLY A 944 18.27 -58.41 -25.32
N ARG A 945 18.02 -58.79 -26.57
CA ARG A 945 16.66 -58.75 -27.15
C ARG A 945 15.82 -59.89 -26.59
N ALA A 946 14.51 -59.70 -26.42
CA ALA A 946 13.62 -60.77 -25.97
C ALA A 946 13.66 -61.95 -26.96
N LEU A 947 13.92 -63.17 -26.46
CA LEU A 947 13.79 -64.40 -27.24
C LEU A 947 12.32 -64.83 -27.16
N ASN A 948 11.73 -65.16 -28.31
CA ASN A 948 10.34 -65.62 -28.40
C ASN A 948 10.19 -67.02 -27.77
N ALA A 949 10.15 -67.10 -26.44
CA ALA A 949 9.59 -68.23 -25.71
C ALA A 949 8.11 -68.41 -26.11
N LEU A 950 7.55 -69.61 -25.95
CA LEU A 950 6.11 -69.82 -26.12
C LEU A 950 5.38 -69.05 -25.01
N VAL A 951 4.90 -67.86 -25.35
CA VAL A 951 4.11 -67.02 -24.46
C VAL A 951 2.65 -67.48 -24.54
N TYR A 952 2.10 -67.88 -23.40
CA TYR A 952 0.66 -68.07 -23.29
C TYR A 952 -0.02 -66.70 -23.32
N ASP A 953 -1.16 -66.62 -23.98
CA ASP A 953 -1.93 -65.39 -24.17
C ASP A 953 -2.25 -64.69 -22.83
N ASP A 954 -2.28 -65.45 -21.73
CA ASP A 954 -2.41 -64.94 -20.36
C ASP A 954 -1.78 -65.90 -19.32
N ALA A 955 -1.78 -65.47 -18.05
CA ALA A 955 -1.19 -66.20 -16.92
C ALA A 955 -1.95 -67.48 -16.51
N SER A 956 -3.13 -67.76 -17.07
CA SER A 956 -3.85 -69.02 -16.83
C SER A 956 -3.19 -70.21 -17.55
N LEU A 957 -2.25 -69.92 -18.45
CA LEU A 957 -1.62 -70.89 -19.35
C LEU A 957 -2.63 -71.59 -20.27
N GLY A 958 -3.85 -71.04 -20.42
CA GLY A 958 -4.97 -71.69 -21.10
C GLY A 958 -4.93 -71.63 -22.62
N ARG A 959 -4.17 -70.69 -23.21
CA ARG A 959 -4.04 -70.54 -24.67
C ARG A 959 -2.69 -69.95 -25.01
N ALA A 960 -2.04 -70.40 -26.08
CA ALA A 960 -0.83 -69.78 -26.62
C ALA A 960 -1.03 -69.55 -28.12
N THR A 961 -1.01 -68.28 -28.56
CA THR A 961 -1.21 -67.89 -29.95
C THR A 961 0.13 -67.81 -30.68
N LEU A 962 0.30 -68.62 -31.73
CA LEU A 962 1.55 -68.73 -32.49
C LEU A 962 1.53 -67.82 -33.73
N GLY A 963 2.32 -66.74 -33.72
CA GLY A 963 2.15 -65.56 -34.58
C GLY A 963 2.72 -65.58 -36.02
N GLY A 964 3.08 -66.72 -36.61
CA GLY A 964 3.53 -66.77 -38.01
C GLY A 964 2.43 -66.29 -38.98
N THR A 965 2.78 -65.49 -40.00
CA THR A 965 1.82 -64.91 -40.97
C THR A 965 1.09 -65.95 -41.84
N GLY A 966 1.54 -67.21 -41.83
CA GLY A 966 0.83 -68.39 -42.37
C GLY A 966 0.50 -69.47 -41.33
N GLY A 967 0.55 -69.14 -40.03
CA GLY A 967 0.59 -70.10 -38.93
C GLY A 967 2.02 -70.62 -38.64
N THR A 968 2.24 -71.18 -37.45
CA THR A 968 3.54 -71.75 -37.04
C THR A 968 3.50 -73.26 -37.08
N VAL A 969 4.49 -73.90 -37.71
CA VAL A 969 4.62 -75.37 -37.71
C VAL A 969 5.19 -75.82 -36.37
N ILE A 970 4.45 -76.65 -35.62
CA ILE A 970 4.92 -77.27 -34.38
C ILE A 970 5.49 -78.66 -34.72
N GLY A 971 6.81 -78.80 -34.75
CA GLY A 971 7.50 -80.08 -34.97
C GLY A 971 7.58 -80.93 -33.69
N ASN A 972 7.75 -82.25 -33.86
CA ASN A 972 8.00 -83.21 -32.77
C ASN A 972 6.88 -83.31 -31.70
N LEU A 973 5.62 -83.19 -32.12
CA LEU A 973 4.45 -83.39 -31.26
C LEU A 973 4.15 -84.90 -31.10
N ALA A 974 4.14 -85.41 -29.86
CA ALA A 974 3.80 -86.80 -29.55
C ALA A 974 2.34 -87.14 -29.91
N ASN A 975 2.00 -88.43 -30.00
CA ASN A 975 0.62 -88.86 -30.30
C ASN A 975 -0.34 -88.44 -29.17
N GLY A 976 -1.31 -87.57 -29.46
CA GLY A 976 -2.36 -87.14 -28.51
C GLY A 976 -3.52 -88.14 -28.42
N LEU A 977 -4.08 -88.35 -27.23
CA LEU A 977 -5.15 -89.33 -27.01
C LEU A 977 -6.42 -89.03 -27.84
N ILE A 978 -6.88 -89.99 -28.64
CA ILE A 978 -8.12 -89.89 -29.45
C ILE A 978 -9.29 -90.53 -28.68
N ALA A 979 -9.96 -89.73 -27.85
CA ALA A 979 -11.14 -90.14 -27.09
C ALA A 979 -12.07 -88.95 -26.84
N ALA A 980 -13.36 -89.20 -26.57
CA ALA A 980 -14.33 -88.15 -26.27
C ALA A 980 -13.91 -87.36 -25.02
N GLY A 981 -13.66 -86.06 -25.18
CA GLY A 981 -13.23 -85.14 -24.12
C GLY A 981 -11.72 -84.88 -24.02
N SER A 982 -10.88 -85.52 -24.84
CA SER A 982 -9.45 -85.20 -24.91
C SER A 982 -9.20 -83.79 -25.45
N LYS A 983 -8.24 -83.07 -24.85
CA LYS A 983 -7.78 -81.73 -25.28
C LYS A 983 -6.34 -81.74 -25.79
N GLU A 984 -5.76 -82.93 -25.95
CA GLU A 984 -4.42 -83.10 -26.47
C GLU A 984 -4.38 -82.80 -27.97
N ALA A 985 -3.32 -82.14 -28.43
CA ALA A 985 -3.14 -81.87 -29.84
C ALA A 985 -2.73 -83.16 -30.56
N ILE A 986 -3.53 -83.60 -31.54
CA ILE A 986 -3.21 -84.76 -32.38
C ILE A 986 -2.16 -84.36 -33.42
N ASN A 987 -1.18 -85.23 -33.67
CA ASN A 987 -0.14 -84.96 -34.65
C ASN A 987 -0.56 -85.43 -36.06
N GLY A 988 0.24 -85.07 -37.07
CA GLY A 988 -0.04 -85.41 -38.46
C GLY A 988 -0.16 -86.92 -38.72
N GLY A 989 0.57 -87.77 -37.98
CA GLY A 989 0.47 -89.23 -38.11
C GLY A 989 -0.87 -89.79 -37.64
N GLN A 990 -1.46 -89.20 -36.59
CA GLN A 990 -2.77 -89.58 -36.08
C GLN A 990 -3.92 -89.11 -36.97
N LEU A 991 -3.82 -87.90 -37.54
CA LEU A 991 -4.78 -87.42 -38.53
C LEU A 991 -4.75 -88.26 -39.82
N TRP A 992 -3.55 -88.67 -40.25
CA TRP A 992 -3.40 -89.59 -41.38
C TRP A 992 -4.08 -90.94 -41.12
N GLN A 993 -3.99 -91.47 -39.89
CA GLN A 993 -4.64 -92.72 -39.50
C GLN A 993 -6.17 -92.62 -39.48
N ILE A 994 -6.73 -91.46 -39.08
CA ILE A 994 -8.17 -91.14 -39.22
C ILE A 994 -8.56 -91.04 -40.70
N ASN A 995 -7.70 -90.43 -41.54
CA ASN A 995 -7.94 -90.32 -42.98
C ASN A 995 -7.95 -91.70 -43.67
N ALA A 996 -7.05 -92.61 -43.29
CA ALA A 996 -7.02 -93.99 -43.76
C ALA A 996 -8.29 -94.79 -43.38
N ASP A 997 -8.85 -94.54 -42.20
CA ASP A 997 -10.12 -95.14 -41.75
C ASP A 997 -11.33 -94.57 -42.54
N TRP A 998 -11.24 -93.28 -42.91
CA TRP A 998 -12.19 -92.62 -43.81
C TRP A 998 -12.09 -93.16 -45.25
N GLU A 999 -10.88 -93.46 -45.72
CA GLU A 999 -10.61 -94.05 -47.03
C GLU A 999 -11.12 -95.50 -47.14
N SER A 1000 -11.07 -96.26 -46.04
CA SER A 1000 -11.73 -97.57 -45.95
C SER A 1000 -13.26 -97.47 -46.08
N ARG A 1001 -13.87 -96.47 -45.44
CA ARG A 1001 -15.31 -96.16 -45.57
C ARG A 1001 -15.68 -95.64 -46.97
N PHE A 1002 -14.78 -94.88 -47.60
CA PHE A 1002 -14.93 -94.37 -48.96
C PHE A 1002 -14.83 -95.48 -50.01
N ASN A 1003 -13.91 -96.43 -49.83
CA ASN A 1003 -13.85 -97.66 -50.65
C ASN A 1003 -15.07 -98.57 -50.44
N GLY A 1004 -15.66 -98.58 -49.24
CA GLY A 1004 -16.96 -99.22 -48.99
C GLY A 1004 -18.13 -98.53 -49.70
N LEU A 1005 -18.01 -97.23 -49.98
CA LEU A 1005 -18.94 -96.46 -50.80
C LEU A 1005 -18.70 -96.72 -52.29
N ASP A 1006 -17.44 -96.82 -52.71
CA ASP A 1006 -17.00 -97.17 -54.07
C ASP A 1006 -17.50 -98.57 -54.48
N GLY A 1007 -17.41 -99.58 -53.60
CA GLY A 1007 -17.98 -100.90 -53.85
C GLY A 1007 -19.51 -100.92 -53.97
N ARG A 1008 -20.20 -99.99 -53.28
CA ARG A 1008 -21.66 -99.81 -53.42
C ARG A 1008 -22.03 -99.06 -54.69
N VAL A 1009 -21.16 -98.16 -55.16
CA VAL A 1009 -21.27 -97.45 -56.44
C VAL A 1009 -20.99 -98.41 -57.61
N GLY A 1010 -20.00 -99.30 -57.51
CA GLY A 1010 -19.73 -100.33 -58.52
C GLY A 1010 -20.88 -101.35 -58.72
N ALA A 1011 -21.66 -101.64 -57.68
CA ALA A 1011 -22.88 -102.46 -57.80
C ALA A 1011 -24.06 -101.71 -58.46
N ILE A 1012 -24.00 -100.38 -58.52
CA ILE A 1012 -24.98 -99.50 -59.15
C ILE A 1012 -24.61 -99.24 -60.62
N GLU A 1013 -23.32 -99.30 -60.97
CA GLU A 1013 -22.83 -99.15 -62.36
C GLU A 1013 -23.15 -100.34 -63.29
N ALA A 1014 -23.68 -101.45 -62.76
CA ALA A 1014 -23.91 -102.69 -63.53
C ALA A 1014 -25.40 -103.10 -63.66
N GLY A 1015 -26.33 -102.14 -63.70
CA GLY A 1015 -27.79 -102.35 -63.63
C GLY A 1015 -28.37 -103.66 -64.19
N GLY A 1016 -28.86 -104.52 -63.28
CA GLY A 1016 -29.94 -105.48 -63.55
C GLY A 1016 -29.65 -106.96 -63.26
N GLY A 1017 -30.29 -107.48 -62.20
CA GLY A 1017 -30.94 -108.80 -62.28
C GLY A 1017 -30.35 -109.97 -61.49
N SER A 1018 -30.83 -110.08 -60.25
CA SER A 1018 -31.52 -111.27 -59.70
C SER A 1018 -30.75 -112.59 -59.47
N GLY A 1019 -30.78 -113.05 -58.21
CA GLY A 1019 -30.83 -114.50 -57.93
C GLY A 1019 -30.19 -114.98 -56.63
N GLY A 1020 -30.98 -115.00 -55.55
CA GLY A 1020 -30.76 -115.82 -54.34
C GLY A 1020 -30.35 -115.01 -53.11
N GLY A 1021 -31.08 -115.00 -51.99
CA GLY A 1021 -32.04 -115.99 -51.53
C GLY A 1021 -31.86 -116.20 -50.02
N GLY A 1022 -32.35 -115.21 -49.27
CA GLY A 1022 -32.46 -115.10 -47.80
C GLY A 1022 -32.20 -113.64 -47.39
N GLY A 1023 -33.17 -112.76 -47.12
CA GLY A 1023 -34.65 -112.67 -47.09
C GLY A 1023 -34.96 -111.27 -46.49
N ASP A 1024 -36.00 -110.47 -46.78
CA ASP A 1024 -37.34 -110.60 -47.38
C ASP A 1024 -37.71 -109.28 -48.09
N GLY A 1025 -38.60 -109.32 -49.09
CA GLY A 1025 -38.76 -108.26 -50.11
C GLY A 1025 -40.05 -107.42 -50.13
N GLY A 1026 -40.14 -106.55 -51.17
CA GLY A 1026 -41.37 -105.95 -51.70
C GLY A 1026 -41.26 -104.51 -52.23
N GLY A 1027 -41.23 -104.33 -53.56
CA GLY A 1027 -41.82 -103.17 -54.29
C GLY A 1027 -40.97 -101.94 -54.69
N ASP A 1028 -40.71 -101.82 -56.00
CA ASP A 1028 -40.93 -100.63 -56.88
C ASP A 1028 -40.02 -99.36 -56.88
N SER A 1029 -39.83 -98.88 -58.13
CA SER A 1029 -39.54 -97.53 -58.67
C SER A 1029 -38.10 -96.98 -58.84
N GLY A 1030 -37.65 -96.98 -60.10
CA GLY A 1030 -36.46 -96.29 -60.62
C GLY A 1030 -36.69 -94.82 -61.02
N LEU A 1031 -35.59 -94.12 -61.30
CA LEU A 1031 -35.59 -92.70 -61.71
C LEU A 1031 -34.94 -92.42 -63.08
N VAL A 1032 -34.12 -93.31 -63.66
CA VAL A 1032 -33.52 -93.17 -65.02
C VAL A 1032 -33.26 -94.53 -65.68
N SER A 1033 -33.56 -94.68 -66.98
CA SER A 1033 -33.32 -95.87 -67.83
C SER A 1033 -33.06 -95.44 -69.28
N GLU A 1034 -32.26 -96.15 -70.08
CA GLU A 1034 -32.08 -95.83 -71.51
C GLU A 1034 -33.36 -96.07 -72.32
N GLY A 1035 -33.64 -95.22 -73.32
CA GLY A 1035 -34.78 -95.38 -74.22
C GLY A 1035 -34.50 -96.34 -75.38
N THR A 1036 -35.49 -96.60 -76.23
CA THR A 1036 -35.37 -97.57 -77.33
C THR A 1036 -34.81 -96.96 -78.63
N GLY A 1037 -34.65 -95.64 -78.70
CA GLY A 1037 -33.92 -94.94 -79.77
C GLY A 1037 -32.42 -94.86 -79.48
N ALA A 1038 -31.58 -94.80 -80.53
CA ALA A 1038 -30.13 -94.78 -80.37
C ALA A 1038 -29.66 -93.50 -79.65
N GLY A 1039 -29.09 -93.64 -78.45
CA GLY A 1039 -28.62 -92.53 -77.62
C GLY A 1039 -29.70 -91.82 -76.81
N SER A 1040 -30.87 -92.44 -76.60
CA SER A 1040 -31.99 -91.84 -75.89
C SER A 1040 -32.08 -92.23 -74.40
N VAL A 1041 -32.71 -91.39 -73.57
CA VAL A 1041 -32.74 -91.52 -72.10
C VAL A 1041 -34.15 -91.29 -71.53
N VAL A 1042 -34.68 -92.23 -70.77
CA VAL A 1042 -35.93 -92.11 -69.99
C VAL A 1042 -35.60 -91.77 -68.53
N VAL A 1043 -36.28 -90.79 -67.94
CA VAL A 1043 -36.08 -90.33 -66.54
C VAL A 1043 -37.42 -90.40 -65.81
N GLY A 1044 -37.76 -91.57 -65.24
CA GLY A 1044 -39.00 -91.81 -64.48
C GLY A 1044 -39.73 -93.09 -64.93
N ASN A 1045 -40.47 -93.72 -64.02
CA ASN A 1045 -41.06 -95.03 -64.26
C ASN A 1045 -42.08 -95.02 -65.43
N GLY A 1046 -41.90 -95.91 -66.42
CA GLY A 1046 -42.84 -96.12 -67.53
C GLY A 1046 -42.77 -95.14 -68.71
N GLY A 1047 -41.73 -94.31 -68.83
CA GLY A 1047 -41.53 -93.46 -70.02
C GLY A 1047 -40.93 -94.21 -71.22
N SER A 1048 -41.12 -93.69 -72.44
CA SER A 1048 -40.64 -94.28 -73.70
C SER A 1048 -39.95 -93.23 -74.57
N ALA A 1049 -38.61 -93.25 -74.64
CA ALA A 1049 -37.82 -92.41 -75.52
C ALA A 1049 -37.38 -93.21 -76.76
N SER A 1050 -38.22 -93.27 -77.79
CA SER A 1050 -38.02 -94.12 -78.97
C SER A 1050 -37.42 -93.43 -80.20
N GLY A 1051 -37.18 -92.12 -80.16
CA GLY A 1051 -36.39 -91.40 -81.17
C GLY A 1051 -34.89 -91.38 -80.84
N ASP A 1052 -34.03 -91.31 -81.84
CA ASP A 1052 -32.57 -91.30 -81.67
C ASP A 1052 -32.11 -90.00 -80.97
N GLY A 1053 -31.33 -90.11 -79.88
CA GLY A 1053 -30.86 -88.96 -79.10
C GLY A 1053 -31.93 -88.23 -78.27
N SER A 1054 -33.11 -88.84 -78.08
CA SER A 1054 -34.24 -88.22 -77.37
C SER A 1054 -34.21 -88.46 -75.84
N VAL A 1055 -34.92 -87.67 -75.04
CA VAL A 1055 -34.98 -87.82 -73.58
C VAL A 1055 -36.43 -87.71 -73.08
N ALA A 1056 -36.99 -88.76 -72.48
CA ALA A 1056 -38.34 -88.76 -71.91
C ALA A 1056 -38.30 -88.58 -70.38
N ILE A 1057 -38.64 -87.39 -69.86
CA ILE A 1057 -38.50 -87.02 -68.45
C ILE A 1057 -39.87 -86.97 -67.74
N GLY A 1058 -40.02 -87.67 -66.63
CA GLY A 1058 -41.28 -87.91 -65.92
C GLY A 1058 -41.92 -89.27 -66.25
N SER A 1059 -42.65 -89.83 -65.29
CA SER A 1059 -43.29 -91.15 -65.41
C SER A 1059 -44.30 -91.21 -66.56
N GLY A 1060 -44.18 -92.14 -67.51
CA GLY A 1060 -45.12 -92.22 -68.65
C GLY A 1060 -44.94 -91.16 -69.75
N SER A 1061 -43.84 -90.41 -69.75
CA SER A 1061 -43.47 -89.50 -70.84
C SER A 1061 -43.08 -90.26 -72.10
N VAL A 1062 -43.39 -89.74 -73.28
CA VAL A 1062 -43.03 -90.36 -74.56
C VAL A 1062 -42.27 -89.34 -75.43
N ALA A 1063 -41.05 -89.70 -75.84
CA ALA A 1063 -40.17 -88.92 -76.73
C ALA A 1063 -39.85 -89.77 -77.99
N ASP A 1064 -40.76 -89.78 -78.95
CA ASP A 1064 -40.73 -90.67 -80.11
C ASP A 1064 -40.10 -90.06 -81.36
N ARG A 1065 -39.55 -88.83 -81.25
CA ARG A 1065 -38.80 -88.15 -82.32
C ARG A 1065 -37.33 -87.96 -81.96
N ASP A 1066 -36.47 -88.00 -82.98
CA ASP A 1066 -35.02 -87.86 -82.80
C ASP A 1066 -34.65 -86.49 -82.23
N GLY A 1067 -33.77 -86.47 -81.21
CA GLY A 1067 -33.26 -85.27 -80.54
C GLY A 1067 -34.25 -84.53 -79.62
N GLU A 1068 -35.43 -85.09 -79.36
CA GLU A 1068 -36.49 -84.45 -78.55
C GLU A 1068 -36.30 -84.69 -77.04
N VAL A 1069 -36.42 -83.67 -76.20
CA VAL A 1069 -36.62 -83.85 -74.75
C VAL A 1069 -38.10 -83.69 -74.42
N SER A 1070 -38.81 -84.80 -74.19
CA SER A 1070 -40.23 -84.81 -73.85
C SER A 1070 -40.46 -84.97 -72.36
N MET A 1071 -41.23 -84.08 -71.74
CA MET A 1071 -41.59 -84.18 -70.31
C MET A 1071 -42.99 -84.73 -70.05
N GLY A 1072 -43.67 -85.26 -71.07
CA GLY A 1072 -45.05 -85.78 -70.98
C GLY A 1072 -45.39 -86.70 -72.15
N SER A 1073 -46.68 -87.05 -72.28
CA SER A 1073 -47.22 -87.74 -73.46
C SER A 1073 -48.51 -87.07 -73.89
N ALA A 1074 -48.99 -87.34 -75.11
CA ALA A 1074 -50.21 -86.71 -75.64
C ALA A 1074 -51.41 -86.93 -74.69
N GLY A 1075 -51.96 -85.84 -74.15
CA GLY A 1075 -53.04 -85.85 -73.16
C GLY A 1075 -52.59 -85.93 -71.69
N ASN A 1076 -51.28 -85.99 -71.43
CA ASN A 1076 -50.64 -85.97 -70.11
C ASN A 1076 -49.39 -85.07 -70.12
N GLU A 1077 -49.51 -83.84 -70.64
CA GLU A 1077 -48.42 -82.87 -70.68
C GLU A 1077 -48.09 -82.32 -69.28
N ARG A 1078 -46.81 -82.05 -69.01
CA ARG A 1078 -46.35 -81.54 -67.71
C ARG A 1078 -45.94 -80.09 -67.77
N ILE A 1079 -46.26 -79.35 -66.71
CA ILE A 1079 -45.83 -77.96 -66.53
C ILE A 1079 -44.34 -77.94 -66.20
N VAL A 1080 -43.56 -77.19 -66.96
CA VAL A 1080 -42.17 -76.87 -66.64
C VAL A 1080 -42.15 -75.54 -65.87
N SER A 1081 -41.95 -75.60 -64.55
CA SER A 1081 -41.92 -74.42 -63.68
C SER A 1081 -40.48 -73.99 -63.35
N ASN A 1082 -40.31 -72.75 -62.88
CA ASN A 1082 -39.01 -72.13 -62.55
C ASN A 1082 -38.03 -71.96 -63.73
N VAL A 1083 -38.55 -71.84 -64.94
CA VAL A 1083 -37.75 -71.46 -66.11
C VAL A 1083 -37.46 -69.95 -66.04
N ALA A 1084 -36.19 -69.56 -65.99
CA ALA A 1084 -35.78 -68.16 -66.03
C ALA A 1084 -36.08 -67.54 -67.40
N ALA A 1085 -36.03 -66.21 -67.50
CA ALA A 1085 -36.26 -65.53 -68.75
C ALA A 1085 -35.16 -65.91 -69.77
N GLY A 1086 -35.51 -66.58 -70.87
CA GLY A 1086 -34.57 -66.97 -71.93
C GLY A 1086 -33.89 -65.76 -72.55
N VAL A 1087 -32.56 -65.81 -72.69
CA VAL A 1087 -31.70 -64.71 -73.19
C VAL A 1087 -31.01 -65.07 -74.51
N ARG A 1088 -30.95 -66.35 -74.87
CA ARG A 1088 -30.44 -66.84 -76.17
C ARG A 1088 -31.58 -67.39 -77.02
N PRO A 1089 -31.43 -67.42 -78.37
CA PRO A 1089 -32.51 -67.82 -79.28
C PRO A 1089 -33.05 -69.25 -79.09
N THR A 1090 -32.33 -70.15 -78.42
CA THR A 1090 -32.70 -71.56 -78.20
C THR A 1090 -33.07 -71.86 -76.75
N ASP A 1091 -33.16 -70.86 -75.88
CA ASP A 1091 -33.60 -71.05 -74.49
C ASP A 1091 -35.12 -71.28 -74.45
N ALA A 1092 -35.58 -72.08 -73.48
CA ALA A 1092 -37.01 -72.20 -73.22
C ALA A 1092 -37.55 -70.86 -72.68
N VAL A 1093 -38.53 -70.27 -73.37
CA VAL A 1093 -39.21 -69.06 -72.93
C VAL A 1093 -40.19 -69.38 -71.81
N ASN A 1094 -40.15 -68.61 -70.72
CA ASN A 1094 -41.09 -68.81 -69.62
C ASN A 1094 -42.43 -68.11 -69.90
N LEU A 1095 -43.49 -68.51 -69.18
CA LEU A 1095 -44.84 -67.97 -69.41
C LEU A 1095 -44.87 -66.45 -69.18
N GLN A 1096 -44.10 -65.91 -68.24
CA GLN A 1096 -44.01 -64.47 -68.00
C GLN A 1096 -43.46 -63.70 -69.21
N GLN A 1097 -42.37 -64.16 -69.83
CA GLN A 1097 -41.82 -63.56 -71.06
C GLN A 1097 -42.81 -63.63 -72.22
N MET A 1098 -43.51 -64.76 -72.35
CA MET A 1098 -44.51 -64.94 -73.39
C MET A 1098 -45.75 -64.06 -73.14
N ASP A 1099 -46.19 -63.92 -71.89
CA ASP A 1099 -47.35 -63.10 -71.51
C ASP A 1099 -47.02 -61.59 -71.56
N ASP A 1100 -45.81 -61.18 -71.21
CA ASP A 1100 -45.31 -59.81 -71.40
C ASP A 1100 -45.19 -59.47 -72.89
N ARG A 1101 -44.70 -60.41 -73.71
CA ARG A 1101 -44.60 -60.24 -75.18
C ARG A 1101 -45.98 -60.25 -75.84
N PHE A 1102 -46.91 -61.08 -75.39
CA PHE A 1102 -48.29 -61.11 -75.91
C PHE A 1102 -49.16 -59.97 -75.37
N LYS A 1103 -48.95 -59.45 -74.15
CA LYS A 1103 -49.59 -58.20 -73.70
C LYS A 1103 -49.08 -57.00 -74.49
N ALA A 1104 -47.75 -56.90 -74.69
CA ALA A 1104 -47.15 -55.84 -75.48
C ALA A 1104 -47.62 -55.86 -76.96
N GLU A 1105 -47.79 -57.04 -77.57
CA GLU A 1105 -48.34 -57.13 -78.92
C GLU A 1105 -49.86 -56.96 -78.99
N ARG A 1106 -50.62 -57.42 -77.99
CA ARG A 1106 -52.10 -57.34 -78.02
C ARG A 1106 -52.60 -55.92 -77.71
N GLU A 1107 -51.96 -55.17 -76.80
CA GLU A 1107 -52.29 -53.75 -76.58
C GLU A 1107 -51.88 -52.86 -77.76
N TYR A 1108 -50.76 -53.16 -78.40
CA TYR A 1108 -50.31 -52.43 -79.60
C TYR A 1108 -51.18 -52.73 -80.83
N THR A 1109 -51.58 -53.99 -81.00
CA THR A 1109 -52.36 -54.44 -82.17
C THR A 1109 -53.84 -54.07 -82.02
N ASP A 1110 -54.49 -54.36 -80.89
CA ASP A 1110 -55.91 -54.07 -80.70
C ASP A 1110 -56.21 -52.56 -80.67
N GLY A 1111 -55.31 -51.73 -80.15
CA GLY A 1111 -55.46 -50.27 -80.14
C GLY A 1111 -55.41 -49.65 -81.55
N ARG A 1112 -54.55 -50.17 -82.44
CA ARG A 1112 -54.43 -49.67 -83.81
C ARG A 1112 -55.56 -50.18 -84.70
N PHE A 1113 -55.93 -51.46 -84.57
CA PHE A 1113 -57.04 -52.05 -85.34
C PHE A 1113 -58.39 -51.46 -84.96
N HIS A 1114 -58.69 -51.19 -83.68
CA HIS A 1114 -59.96 -50.56 -83.29
C HIS A 1114 -60.14 -49.11 -83.76
N SER A 1115 -59.05 -48.34 -83.88
CA SER A 1115 -59.07 -46.97 -84.43
C SER A 1115 -59.20 -46.97 -85.95
N MET A 1116 -58.53 -47.92 -86.62
CA MET A 1116 -58.61 -48.10 -88.07
C MET A 1116 -59.99 -48.62 -88.51
N ASP A 1117 -60.57 -49.62 -87.85
CA ASP A 1117 -61.90 -50.18 -88.21
C ASP A 1117 -63.01 -49.14 -88.11
N LYS A 1118 -63.04 -48.33 -87.03
CA LYS A 1118 -64.05 -47.27 -86.87
C LYS A 1118 -64.00 -46.21 -87.98
N ARG A 1119 -62.81 -45.92 -88.52
CA ARG A 1119 -62.62 -44.95 -89.60
C ARG A 1119 -62.88 -45.59 -90.97
N ILE A 1120 -62.49 -46.84 -91.17
CA ILE A 1120 -62.75 -47.60 -92.41
C ILE A 1120 -64.25 -47.80 -92.59
N ASP A 1121 -64.99 -48.21 -91.55
CA ASP A 1121 -66.44 -48.42 -91.66
C ASP A 1121 -67.21 -47.10 -91.91
N ARG A 1122 -66.77 -45.96 -91.36
CA ARG A 1122 -67.38 -44.64 -91.68
C ARG A 1122 -67.04 -44.17 -93.09
N MET A 1123 -65.80 -44.39 -93.55
CA MET A 1123 -65.40 -44.03 -94.91
C MET A 1123 -66.12 -44.87 -95.96
N GLY A 1124 -66.30 -46.17 -95.74
CA GLY A 1124 -67.04 -46.99 -96.70
C GLY A 1124 -68.57 -46.83 -96.60
N ALA A 1125 -69.14 -46.45 -95.44
CA ALA A 1125 -70.52 -45.95 -95.37
C ALA A 1125 -70.68 -44.66 -96.20
N ILE A 1126 -69.73 -43.72 -96.13
CA ILE A 1126 -69.70 -42.50 -96.95
C ILE A 1126 -69.57 -42.85 -98.45
N SER A 1127 -68.68 -43.76 -98.84
CA SER A 1127 -68.54 -44.21 -100.22
C SER A 1127 -69.81 -44.89 -100.74
N ALA A 1128 -70.47 -45.73 -99.93
CA ALA A 1128 -71.75 -46.33 -100.27
C ALA A 1128 -72.87 -45.28 -100.43
N ALA A 1129 -72.87 -44.23 -99.59
CA ALA A 1129 -73.82 -43.13 -99.69
C ALA A 1129 -73.62 -42.35 -101.00
N TYR A 1130 -72.38 -42.09 -101.40
CA TYR A 1130 -72.06 -41.47 -102.68
C TYR A 1130 -72.43 -42.33 -103.88
N ALA A 1131 -72.14 -43.63 -103.84
CA ALA A 1131 -72.52 -44.56 -104.91
C ALA A 1131 -74.05 -44.61 -105.06
N GLY A 1132 -74.80 -44.70 -103.97
CA GLY A 1132 -76.26 -44.66 -103.98
C GLY A 1132 -76.82 -43.34 -104.53
N MET A 1133 -76.17 -42.21 -104.21
CA MET A 1133 -76.56 -40.90 -104.74
C MET A 1133 -76.27 -40.78 -106.25
N ALA A 1134 -75.10 -41.23 -106.72
CA ALA A 1134 -74.70 -41.17 -108.12
C ALA A 1134 -75.55 -42.09 -109.01
N ILE A 1135 -75.87 -43.31 -108.55
CA ILE A 1135 -76.70 -44.27 -109.29
C ILE A 1135 -78.12 -43.74 -109.49
N ASN A 1136 -78.73 -43.17 -108.45
CA ASN A 1136 -80.09 -42.61 -108.57
C ASN A 1136 -80.18 -41.42 -109.53
N THR A 1137 -79.05 -40.74 -109.79
CA THR A 1137 -78.99 -39.57 -110.67
C THR A 1137 -78.64 -39.93 -112.12
N ALA A 1138 -78.14 -41.16 -112.38
CA ALA A 1138 -77.62 -41.59 -113.68
C ALA A 1138 -78.70 -41.91 -114.74
N GLY A 1139 -79.97 -42.14 -114.36
CA GLY A 1139 -81.04 -42.58 -115.28
C GLY A 1139 -82.20 -41.60 -115.53
N LEU A 1140 -82.22 -40.42 -114.88
CA LEU A 1140 -83.37 -39.50 -114.94
C LEU A 1140 -83.25 -38.50 -116.11
N SER A 1141 -84.28 -38.36 -116.96
CA SER A 1141 -84.27 -37.43 -118.09
C SER A 1141 -84.60 -35.99 -117.66
N GLY A 1142 -83.58 -35.14 -117.52
CA GLY A 1142 -83.69 -33.72 -117.21
C GLY A 1142 -82.31 -33.05 -117.11
N GLU A 1143 -82.20 -31.77 -117.45
CA GLU A 1143 -80.91 -31.05 -117.43
C GLU A 1143 -80.34 -30.90 -116.02
N ASN A 1144 -81.18 -30.68 -115.00
CA ASN A 1144 -80.80 -30.54 -113.60
C ASN A 1144 -81.32 -31.73 -112.79
N ARG A 1145 -80.45 -32.36 -111.99
CA ARG A 1145 -80.77 -33.56 -111.22
C ARG A 1145 -80.25 -33.41 -109.79
N VAL A 1146 -81.01 -33.87 -108.81
CA VAL A 1146 -80.61 -33.93 -107.40
C VAL A 1146 -80.82 -35.36 -106.93
N GLY A 1147 -79.77 -35.96 -106.37
CA GLY A 1147 -79.81 -37.28 -105.76
C GLY A 1147 -79.45 -37.20 -104.29
N ALA A 1148 -80.13 -37.99 -103.48
CA ALA A 1148 -79.71 -38.29 -102.12
C ALA A 1148 -79.45 -39.79 -102.01
N GLY A 1149 -78.36 -40.17 -101.34
CA GLY A 1149 -77.96 -41.54 -101.13
C GLY A 1149 -77.64 -41.76 -99.67
N ILE A 1150 -78.16 -42.85 -99.11
CA ILE A 1150 -77.82 -43.29 -97.76
C ILE A 1150 -76.94 -44.52 -97.90
N GLY A 1151 -75.79 -44.51 -97.25
CA GLY A 1151 -74.87 -45.63 -97.20
C GLY A 1151 -74.79 -46.14 -95.77
N GLN A 1152 -74.84 -47.46 -95.61
CA GLN A 1152 -74.58 -48.10 -94.33
C GLN A 1152 -73.44 -49.10 -94.50
N GLN A 1153 -72.54 -49.12 -93.53
CA GLN A 1153 -71.53 -50.16 -93.42
C GLN A 1153 -71.29 -50.49 -91.95
N ASN A 1154 -71.47 -51.77 -91.60
CA ASN A 1154 -71.23 -52.34 -90.28
C ASN A 1154 -71.74 -51.46 -89.11
N GLY A 1155 -73.00 -51.01 -89.20
CA GLY A 1155 -73.67 -50.23 -88.14
C GLY A 1155 -73.40 -48.72 -88.13
N ARG A 1156 -72.60 -48.18 -89.07
CA ARG A 1156 -72.43 -46.72 -89.25
C ARG A 1156 -73.18 -46.29 -90.51
N SER A 1157 -73.94 -45.21 -90.40
CA SER A 1157 -74.72 -44.64 -91.49
C SER A 1157 -74.11 -43.32 -91.97
N ALA A 1158 -74.15 -43.09 -93.27
CA ALA A 1158 -73.75 -41.87 -93.92
C ALA A 1158 -74.86 -41.40 -94.85
N LEU A 1159 -75.09 -40.09 -94.89
CA LEU A 1159 -76.02 -39.47 -95.82
C LEU A 1159 -75.22 -38.61 -96.80
N ALA A 1160 -75.42 -38.85 -98.09
CA ALA A 1160 -74.87 -38.07 -99.19
C ALA A 1160 -75.99 -37.37 -99.94
N VAL A 1161 -75.82 -36.08 -100.24
CA VAL A 1161 -76.76 -35.31 -101.08
C VAL A 1161 -75.94 -34.61 -102.15
N GLY A 1162 -76.34 -34.76 -103.41
CA GLY A 1162 -75.62 -34.19 -104.53
C GLY A 1162 -76.53 -33.73 -105.65
N TYR A 1163 -76.00 -32.80 -106.41
CA TYR A 1163 -76.63 -32.15 -107.55
C TYR A 1163 -75.79 -32.43 -108.79
N GLN A 1164 -76.41 -32.84 -109.89
CA GLN A 1164 -75.77 -33.11 -111.17
C GLN A 1164 -76.50 -32.39 -112.29
N ARG A 1165 -75.75 -31.79 -113.21
CA ARG A 1165 -76.26 -31.12 -114.39
C ARG A 1165 -75.66 -31.73 -115.65
N VAL A 1166 -76.50 -32.04 -116.64
CA VAL A 1166 -76.07 -32.49 -117.98
C VAL A 1166 -76.10 -31.30 -118.94
N MET A 1167 -75.03 -31.10 -119.72
CA MET A 1167 -74.81 -29.96 -120.60
C MET A 1167 -74.38 -30.44 -122.00
N GLY A 1168 -74.89 -29.80 -123.06
CA GLY A 1168 -74.54 -30.09 -124.46
C GLY A 1168 -75.73 -30.58 -125.31
N VAL A 1169 -75.76 -30.20 -126.59
CA VAL A 1169 -76.90 -30.38 -127.52
C VAL A 1169 -77.25 -31.84 -127.84
N LYS A 1170 -76.38 -32.79 -127.47
CA LYS A 1170 -76.63 -34.25 -127.55
C LYS A 1170 -76.54 -34.96 -126.18
N GLN A 1171 -76.60 -34.21 -125.06
CA GLN A 1171 -76.52 -34.72 -123.69
C GLN A 1171 -75.23 -35.53 -123.37
N ASN A 1172 -74.10 -35.13 -123.93
CA ASN A 1172 -72.84 -35.90 -123.89
C ASN A 1172 -71.83 -35.46 -122.80
N VAL A 1173 -72.14 -34.43 -122.00
CA VAL A 1173 -71.30 -33.97 -120.87
C VAL A 1173 -72.16 -33.78 -119.62
N SER A 1174 -71.69 -34.24 -118.46
CA SER A 1174 -72.36 -34.05 -117.16
C SER A 1174 -71.37 -33.60 -116.08
N VAL A 1175 -71.83 -32.74 -115.16
CA VAL A 1175 -71.06 -32.25 -114.01
C VAL A 1175 -71.87 -32.50 -112.76
N SER A 1176 -71.29 -33.13 -111.74
CA SER A 1176 -71.91 -33.42 -110.45
C SER A 1176 -71.12 -32.86 -109.28
N LEU A 1177 -71.84 -32.44 -108.24
CA LEU A 1177 -71.30 -31.91 -106.99
C LEU A 1177 -72.12 -32.48 -105.83
N GLY A 1178 -71.48 -33.09 -104.83
CA GLY A 1178 -72.18 -33.69 -103.70
C GLY A 1178 -71.37 -33.75 -102.40
N GLY A 1179 -72.05 -33.62 -101.27
CA GLY A 1179 -71.48 -33.74 -99.93
C GLY A 1179 -72.03 -34.96 -99.20
N ALA A 1180 -71.20 -35.61 -98.38
CA ALA A 1180 -71.62 -36.71 -97.51
C ALA A 1180 -71.04 -36.56 -96.09
N PHE A 1181 -71.81 -37.00 -95.10
CA PHE A 1181 -71.44 -36.91 -93.69
C PHE A 1181 -71.84 -38.18 -92.93
N SER A 1182 -70.93 -38.67 -92.08
CA SER A 1182 -71.13 -39.80 -91.15
C SER A 1182 -70.46 -39.49 -89.81
N GLY A 1183 -71.27 -39.18 -88.79
CA GLY A 1183 -70.77 -38.73 -87.49
C GLY A 1183 -69.94 -37.44 -87.59
N SER A 1184 -68.69 -37.47 -87.13
CA SER A 1184 -67.76 -36.34 -87.18
C SER A 1184 -67.01 -36.19 -88.51
N ASP A 1185 -67.07 -37.18 -89.39
CA ASP A 1185 -66.34 -37.21 -90.65
C ASP A 1185 -67.20 -36.62 -91.79
N LYS A 1186 -66.64 -35.66 -92.54
CA LYS A 1186 -67.30 -34.96 -93.66
C LYS A 1186 -66.46 -35.10 -94.93
N SER A 1187 -67.12 -35.32 -96.06
CA SER A 1187 -66.47 -35.35 -97.37
C SER A 1187 -67.29 -34.58 -98.40
N ILE A 1188 -66.61 -33.97 -99.37
CA ILE A 1188 -67.20 -33.33 -100.55
C ILE A 1188 -66.57 -33.99 -101.78
N SER A 1189 -67.40 -34.27 -102.79
CA SER A 1189 -66.99 -34.84 -104.08
C SER A 1189 -67.54 -33.99 -105.23
N GLY A 1190 -66.71 -33.69 -106.22
CA GLY A 1190 -67.13 -33.13 -107.50
C GLY A 1190 -66.61 -34.00 -108.63
N GLY A 1191 -67.44 -34.26 -109.64
CA GLY A 1191 -67.09 -35.10 -110.78
C GLY A 1191 -67.61 -34.52 -112.09
N ALA A 1192 -66.92 -34.79 -113.19
CA ALA A 1192 -67.41 -34.50 -114.54
C ALA A 1192 -67.26 -35.77 -115.38
N GLY A 1193 -68.33 -36.14 -116.09
CA GLY A 1193 -68.38 -37.32 -116.96
C GLY A 1193 -68.73 -36.93 -118.39
N PHE A 1194 -68.03 -37.53 -119.35
CA PHE A 1194 -68.25 -37.36 -120.77
C PHE A 1194 -68.52 -38.74 -121.42
N SER A 1195 -69.47 -38.82 -122.34
CA SER A 1195 -69.77 -40.02 -123.12
C SER A 1195 -69.57 -39.68 -124.61
N TRP A 1196 -68.79 -40.50 -125.32
CA TRP A 1196 -68.58 -40.37 -126.76
C TRP A 1196 -69.56 -41.22 -127.56
#